data_AF-A0A961ANM8-F1
#
_entry.id   AF-A0A961ANM8-F1
#
_cell.length_a   1.000
_cell.length_b   1.000
_cell.length_c   1.000
_cell.angle_alpha   90.00
_cell.angle_beta   90.00
_cell.angle_gamma   90.00
#
_symmetry.space_group_name_H-M   'P 1'
#
loop_
_entity.id
_entity.type
_entity.pdbx_description
1 polymer ?
#
loop_
_entity_poly.entity_id
_entity_poly.type
_entity_poly.pdbx_seq_one_letter_code
_entity_poly.pdbx_strand_id
1 'polypeptide(L)'
;MTRSSLLRFSLIALSLGLPLSGKTADDAVVLEWRFDGAKEPGEWQGKAKLSDNEVAGPRAPRYPDFEETNQAAFFPGRDAWVVVKDQEKGGDTDIRFRKGDTFSMESWVKVKSIGKGSMVYLLGKGRHGKLGENLGEMNQNYAIRLKGEGGGAQLGFLFTSENPETKKRDWHRWWSSAVVPSSGWHHVAVVYTFGKSDSLRAYIDGKPTKGTWDMGGATDLPPVTDADDLVIGTGYNRSTGTSFSGWMDNLVIRRASLSAEDVAARYSYNPPPPPVTPEMVPAGEVLVQISEKGVPEANSWPDEPEVTETYREKAFGFFAEPQKYVSTGVRGDRANPHQLRASAMVTFPKGKHRLLLRGRGAARLFIDGKKVVETAFRPGDTGGHGKVSSQDEYLDLGPDFRFAPPGNREKWVEWETEGGDHFVILETMIGAISGTSKLRPELGETVVAISPEGEESWQLLTPGDDKIAYTDEGWAAYEAERREWLAGTDAKARAAKRTEHAAYWAKRREAAEKWLAEVKPVAVPAVPEGYPANNEIDHFIDARIAKVAAESEESHSGTVDYFEDVQPILEARCYDCHRGGKAKGELRIDRHDSMLKGGESDGPTIAPHDVAGSSLIWRVTPDEAGDDIMPPKGEPLTEKEIATLTKWIEEGAAWPQFKVTNFTLTPLAGDLEFLRRVYLDTVGVPPSEAEIQTFLAADAKTRRVEVIDRLLDDSRWADRWMGYWQDILAENPNIINPTLNNTGPFRWWLYESLIDNKPADLMVTELLRMEGSERFGGPAGFGTASQNDVPMAAKGIIVSSALLGVEMKCARCHDAPSNVSKQEDLFQLAAMLKEKPIDVPTTSSVPMDRIHGKGGRKPLIEVTLAPGSTVKPAWPFERYCDEEVAATLAEHPEDPRDKLAALITAPQNERFAQVIVNRIWQRLMGRGIVENLSDWEKAEPSHPELLQWLGRRFVESGYDMKAVARLVLNSHAYQRANDLEATTTSPLYIAPAPRRLSAEQIVDSLFSATGKPFHVEEVSLDLDSVRTLSNSITLGKPRRAWMLASTSNERDRPSLSLPRIQAVASVMETFGWRGARQDPVSIRDSESNVLQPAILANGTMGMWLTRLSDDHGLTALALENEPVDKLVDRLFLRLLTRHPSAEEKERYVRLLSKGYEQRIIPEADRETDTESGPRVPVKFVSWSNHLDGPANLLAQEKEAQSRAGDPPTNAIRPEWRQNFEDVLWAMLNAPEWVYTP
;
A
#
# COMPACT_ATOMS: atom_id res chain seq x y z
N MET A 1 32.29 -57.51 13.46
CA MET A 1 32.77 -58.91 13.38
C MET A 1 33.46 -59.11 12.03
N THR A 2 34.53 -59.92 12.02
CA THR A 2 35.17 -60.60 10.86
C THR A 2 34.23 -60.91 9.68
N ARG A 3 34.56 -60.77 8.37
CA ARG A 3 35.64 -61.34 7.50
C ARG A 3 35.43 -60.75 6.06
N SER A 4 36.25 -60.84 4.99
CA SER A 4 37.67 -61.21 4.72
C SER A 4 37.99 -60.76 3.26
N SER A 5 39.00 -59.92 2.98
CA SER A 5 40.40 -60.25 2.58
C SER A 5 40.66 -60.79 1.15
N LEU A 6 41.64 -60.17 0.46
CA LEU A 6 42.57 -60.64 -0.63
C LEU A 6 42.63 -59.59 -1.80
N LEU A 7 43.77 -59.24 -2.43
CA LEU A 7 45.12 -59.86 -2.48
C LEU A 7 46.25 -58.83 -2.88
N ARG A 8 47.23 -58.59 -1.98
CA ARG A 8 48.70 -58.32 -2.19
C ARG A 8 49.25 -57.08 -2.96
N PHE A 9 50.13 -56.26 -2.34
CA PHE A 9 51.64 -56.17 -2.42
C PHE A 9 52.21 -55.64 -3.76
N SER A 10 53.28 -54.84 -3.86
CA SER A 10 54.39 -54.50 -2.92
C SER A 10 54.88 -53.04 -3.07
N LEU A 11 55.76 -52.60 -2.17
CA LEU A 11 56.38 -51.27 -2.11
C LEU A 11 57.93 -51.39 -2.10
N ILE A 12 58.65 -50.32 -2.45
CA ILE A 12 60.12 -50.08 -2.28
C ILE A 12 61.05 -50.64 -3.39
N ALA A 13 61.69 -49.76 -4.19
CA ALA A 13 63.12 -49.40 -4.00
C ALA A 13 63.68 -48.37 -5.03
N LEU A 14 64.29 -47.31 -4.48
CA LEU A 14 65.45 -46.51 -4.93
C LEU A 14 65.58 -45.88 -6.33
N SER A 15 66.03 -44.62 -6.25
CA SER A 15 66.58 -43.71 -7.25
C SER A 15 67.84 -44.19 -7.99
N LEU A 16 67.94 -43.82 -9.27
CA LEU A 16 69.19 -43.51 -10.00
C LEU A 16 68.84 -42.45 -11.06
N GLY A 17 69.73 -41.47 -11.32
CA GLY A 17 69.43 -40.33 -12.18
C GLY A 17 70.54 -39.97 -13.17
N LEU A 18 70.29 -38.89 -13.93
CA LEU A 18 71.12 -38.29 -15.00
C LEU A 18 71.04 -38.99 -16.39
N PRO A 19 71.20 -38.25 -17.50
CA PRO A 19 70.22 -37.25 -17.93
C PRO A 19 69.89 -37.34 -19.45
N LEU A 20 68.70 -36.90 -19.85
CA LEU A 20 68.43 -36.56 -21.26
C LEU A 20 67.86 -35.14 -21.35
N SER A 21 68.63 -34.26 -21.98
CA SER A 21 68.30 -32.86 -22.19
C SER A 21 67.20 -32.70 -23.25
N GLY A 22 66.11 -32.05 -22.89
CA GLY A 22 65.06 -31.58 -23.80
C GLY A 22 64.34 -30.41 -23.15
N LYS A 23 64.48 -29.21 -23.74
CA LYS A 23 64.09 -27.92 -23.16
C LYS A 23 62.71 -27.90 -22.47
N THR A 24 62.65 -27.23 -21.32
CA THR A 24 61.43 -26.99 -20.52
C THR A 24 60.47 -26.03 -21.21
N ALA A 25 59.19 -26.11 -20.82
CA ALA A 25 58.06 -25.44 -21.50
C ALA A 25 57.86 -23.95 -21.13
N ASP A 26 58.75 -23.35 -20.31
CA ASP A 26 58.59 -21.98 -19.81
C ASP A 26 58.88 -20.89 -20.87
N ASP A 27 59.69 -21.19 -21.90
CA ASP A 27 60.03 -20.26 -23.01
C ASP A 27 58.81 -19.88 -23.90
N ALA A 28 57.60 -20.35 -23.57
CA ALA A 28 56.39 -20.20 -24.39
C ALA A 28 55.34 -19.20 -23.86
N VAL A 29 55.43 -18.75 -22.61
CA VAL A 29 54.45 -17.81 -22.02
C VAL A 29 54.85 -16.36 -22.32
N VAL A 30 53.90 -15.57 -22.84
CA VAL A 30 54.10 -14.17 -23.24
C VAL A 30 53.48 -13.20 -22.23
N LEU A 31 52.36 -13.60 -21.63
CA LEU A 31 51.69 -12.87 -20.54
C LEU A 31 50.92 -13.90 -19.71
N GLU A 32 50.93 -13.76 -18.38
CA GLU A 32 50.14 -14.61 -17.47
C GLU A 32 49.66 -13.79 -16.27
N TRP A 33 48.40 -14.00 -15.87
CA TRP A 33 47.78 -13.37 -14.70
C TRP A 33 46.78 -14.33 -14.07
N ARG A 34 47.16 -14.91 -12.92
CA ARG A 34 46.43 -15.99 -12.23
C ARG A 34 45.78 -15.61 -10.90
N PHE A 35 45.84 -14.33 -10.51
CA PHE A 35 45.18 -13.80 -9.30
C PHE A 35 45.54 -14.54 -7.98
N ASP A 36 46.73 -15.14 -7.95
CA ASP A 36 47.31 -15.96 -6.88
C ASP A 36 48.32 -15.17 -6.01
N GLY A 37 48.29 -13.84 -6.09
CA GLY A 37 49.26 -12.94 -5.46
C GLY A 37 50.49 -12.60 -6.31
N ALA A 38 50.56 -13.09 -7.56
CA ALA A 38 51.62 -12.70 -8.51
C ALA A 38 51.51 -11.23 -8.98
N LYS A 39 52.62 -10.72 -9.56
CA LYS A 39 52.73 -9.35 -10.11
C LYS A 39 51.66 -9.10 -11.19
N GLU A 40 50.99 -7.95 -11.13
CA GLU A 40 50.01 -7.53 -12.14
C GLU A 40 50.62 -7.47 -13.56
N PRO A 41 49.87 -7.79 -14.62
CA PRO A 41 50.38 -7.88 -15.99
C PRO A 41 50.73 -6.52 -16.62
N GLY A 42 50.28 -5.41 -16.03
CA GLY A 42 50.48 -4.06 -16.54
C GLY A 42 49.93 -3.01 -15.59
N GLU A 43 49.88 -1.75 -16.02
CA GLU A 43 49.39 -0.64 -15.20
C GLU A 43 47.88 -0.42 -15.38
N TRP A 44 47.13 -0.32 -14.28
CA TRP A 44 45.74 0.17 -14.32
C TRP A 44 45.65 1.64 -14.70
N GLN A 45 44.65 1.94 -15.51
CA GLN A 45 44.34 3.27 -16.02
C GLN A 45 42.82 3.51 -15.88
N GLY A 46 42.43 4.76 -15.62
CA GLY A 46 41.04 5.13 -15.37
C GLY A 46 40.82 5.61 -13.94
N LYS A 47 39.65 5.30 -13.37
CA LYS A 47 39.21 5.78 -12.03
C LYS A 47 39.46 4.80 -10.89
N ALA A 48 39.78 3.54 -11.18
CA ALA A 48 39.87 2.48 -10.19
C ALA A 48 41.02 1.51 -10.52
N LYS A 49 41.54 0.82 -9.51
CA LYS A 49 42.68 -0.10 -9.56
C LYS A 49 42.27 -1.52 -9.15
N LEU A 50 43.19 -2.49 -9.20
CA LEU A 50 42.92 -3.86 -8.74
C LEU A 50 42.41 -3.89 -7.29
N SER A 51 43.01 -3.12 -6.38
CA SER A 51 42.58 -3.02 -4.96
C SER A 51 41.12 -2.61 -4.76
N ASP A 52 40.53 -1.94 -5.75
CA ASP A 52 39.15 -1.44 -5.71
C ASP A 52 38.18 -2.38 -6.47
N ASN A 53 38.70 -3.40 -7.16
CA ASN A 53 37.99 -4.26 -8.12
C ASN A 53 38.31 -5.76 -7.98
N GLU A 54 39.07 -6.15 -6.97
CA GLU A 54 39.38 -7.55 -6.67
C GLU A 54 38.17 -8.22 -6.01
N VAL A 55 37.69 -9.31 -6.60
CA VAL A 55 36.47 -10.01 -6.17
C VAL A 55 36.65 -11.52 -6.19
N ALA A 56 35.61 -12.26 -5.79
CA ALA A 56 35.58 -13.71 -5.93
C ALA A 56 35.64 -14.17 -7.41
N GLY A 57 36.65 -14.98 -7.73
CA GLY A 57 36.79 -15.69 -9.00
C GLY A 57 35.87 -16.91 -9.13
N PRO A 58 36.06 -17.77 -10.14
CA PRO A 58 35.59 -19.16 -10.11
C PRO A 58 36.22 -19.89 -8.91
N ARG A 59 35.43 -20.70 -8.19
CA ARG A 59 35.81 -21.33 -6.89
C ARG A 59 35.19 -22.71 -6.74
N ALA A 60 35.83 -23.60 -5.99
CA ALA A 60 35.22 -24.82 -5.47
C ALA A 60 33.98 -24.52 -4.58
N PRO A 61 33.01 -25.45 -4.47
CA PRO A 61 32.92 -26.73 -5.18
C PRO A 61 32.45 -26.58 -6.64
N ARG A 62 32.03 -25.37 -7.04
CA ARG A 62 31.36 -25.09 -8.31
C ARG A 62 32.28 -25.25 -9.51
N TYR A 63 33.50 -24.76 -9.37
CA TYR A 63 34.63 -24.91 -10.29
C TYR A 63 35.74 -25.61 -9.49
N PRO A 64 35.75 -26.97 -9.44
CA PRO A 64 36.54 -27.71 -8.47
C PRO A 64 38.07 -27.62 -8.69
N ASP A 65 38.50 -27.12 -9.85
CA ASP A 65 39.91 -26.88 -10.17
C ASP A 65 40.45 -25.58 -9.56
N PHE A 66 39.62 -24.83 -8.81
CA PHE A 66 39.95 -23.56 -8.17
C PHE A 66 39.76 -23.60 -6.65
N GLU A 67 40.70 -23.01 -5.93
CA GLU A 67 40.64 -22.81 -4.47
C GLU A 67 39.38 -22.03 -4.04
N GLU A 68 38.86 -22.32 -2.85
CA GLU A 68 37.69 -21.64 -2.27
C GLU A 68 37.89 -20.12 -2.09
N THR A 69 39.15 -19.68 -2.01
CA THR A 69 39.53 -18.27 -1.85
C THR A 69 39.86 -17.56 -3.16
N ASN A 70 39.82 -18.23 -4.32
CA ASN A 70 40.29 -17.69 -5.61
C ASN A 70 39.72 -16.29 -5.95
N GLN A 71 40.52 -15.43 -6.57
CA GLN A 71 40.18 -14.03 -6.85
C GLN A 71 40.16 -13.73 -8.35
N ALA A 72 39.61 -12.57 -8.72
CA ALA A 72 39.54 -12.12 -10.11
C ALA A 72 39.42 -10.60 -10.22
N ALA A 73 39.80 -10.03 -11.36
CA ALA A 73 39.60 -8.61 -11.65
C ALA A 73 38.18 -8.33 -12.16
N PHE A 74 37.50 -7.36 -11.56
CA PHE A 74 36.34 -6.70 -12.15
C PHE A 74 36.77 -5.56 -13.09
N PHE A 75 36.22 -5.55 -14.30
CA PHE A 75 36.34 -4.46 -15.27
C PHE A 75 35.01 -3.69 -15.33
N PRO A 76 34.96 -2.42 -14.87
CA PRO A 76 33.74 -1.61 -14.80
C PRO A 76 33.37 -0.94 -16.14
N GLY A 77 33.62 -1.60 -17.28
CA GLY A 77 33.42 -1.00 -18.60
C GLY A 77 34.47 0.08 -18.88
N ARG A 78 34.03 1.27 -19.30
CA ARG A 78 34.92 2.35 -19.77
C ARG A 78 35.73 3.04 -18.67
N ASP A 79 35.41 2.80 -17.39
CA ASP A 79 35.94 3.57 -16.27
C ASP A 79 37.28 3.02 -15.73
N ALA A 80 37.68 1.78 -16.05
CA ALA A 80 39.02 1.25 -15.76
C ALA A 80 39.46 0.14 -16.74
N TRP A 81 40.76 0.08 -17.05
CA TRP A 81 41.39 -0.92 -17.94
C TRP A 81 42.89 -1.07 -17.60
N VAL A 82 43.55 -2.12 -18.10
CA VAL A 82 44.99 -2.36 -17.88
C VAL A 82 45.78 -2.13 -19.16
N VAL A 83 46.97 -1.53 -19.05
CA VAL A 83 47.92 -1.30 -20.15
C VAL A 83 49.22 -2.06 -19.89
N VAL A 84 49.53 -3.00 -20.79
CA VAL A 84 50.75 -3.80 -20.79
C VAL A 84 51.71 -3.22 -21.83
N LYS A 85 52.87 -2.74 -21.37
CA LYS A 85 53.90 -2.17 -22.24
C LYS A 85 54.54 -3.23 -23.14
N ASP A 86 54.81 -2.85 -24.37
CA ASP A 86 55.64 -3.63 -25.28
C ASP A 86 57.12 -3.56 -24.85
N GLN A 87 57.91 -4.62 -25.11
CA GLN A 87 59.33 -4.69 -24.73
C GLN A 87 60.16 -3.48 -25.20
N GLU A 88 59.97 -3.00 -26.43
CA GLU A 88 60.71 -1.83 -26.94
C GLU A 88 60.22 -0.50 -26.32
N LYS A 89 59.06 -0.50 -25.64
CA LYS A 89 58.55 0.61 -24.83
C LYS A 89 58.77 0.41 -23.31
N GLY A 90 59.65 -0.52 -22.93
CA GLY A 90 60.06 -0.77 -21.54
C GLY A 90 59.19 -1.78 -20.79
N GLY A 91 58.42 -2.61 -21.50
CA GLY A 91 57.71 -3.75 -20.89
C GLY A 91 58.59 -4.98 -20.68
N ASP A 92 58.12 -5.91 -19.85
CA ASP A 92 58.89 -7.10 -19.45
C ASP A 92 58.98 -8.19 -20.56
N THR A 93 58.06 -8.22 -21.55
CA THR A 93 57.96 -9.31 -22.55
C THR A 93 57.70 -8.85 -24.00
N ASP A 94 58.17 -9.62 -24.99
CA ASP A 94 57.83 -9.41 -26.41
C ASP A 94 56.41 -9.93 -26.71
N ILE A 95 55.46 -8.99 -26.68
CA ILE A 95 54.03 -9.21 -26.96
C ILE A 95 53.67 -9.18 -28.46
N ARG A 96 54.65 -9.17 -29.38
CA ARG A 96 54.43 -9.11 -30.84
C ARG A 96 54.39 -10.51 -31.46
N PHE A 97 53.41 -10.76 -32.32
CA PHE A 97 53.26 -12.03 -33.04
C PHE A 97 53.47 -11.79 -34.53
N ARG A 98 54.52 -12.41 -35.09
CA ARG A 98 55.01 -12.26 -36.46
C ARG A 98 54.52 -13.44 -37.31
N LYS A 99 54.80 -13.43 -38.61
CA LYS A 99 54.44 -14.57 -39.49
C LYS A 99 55.14 -15.85 -39.03
N GLY A 100 54.37 -16.92 -38.89
CA GLY A 100 54.81 -18.21 -38.35
C GLY A 100 54.61 -18.36 -36.84
N ASP A 101 54.42 -17.26 -36.08
CA ASP A 101 54.13 -17.36 -34.65
C ASP A 101 52.71 -17.88 -34.41
N THR A 102 52.57 -18.83 -33.48
CA THR A 102 51.27 -19.25 -32.97
C THR A 102 50.90 -18.44 -31.74
N PHE A 103 49.91 -17.58 -31.87
CA PHE A 103 49.22 -16.91 -30.77
C PHE A 103 48.22 -17.90 -30.15
N SER A 104 48.34 -18.15 -28.86
CA SER A 104 47.26 -18.73 -28.05
C SER A 104 46.91 -17.80 -26.91
N MET A 105 45.62 -17.56 -26.70
CA MET A 105 45.10 -16.89 -25.51
C MET A 105 44.06 -17.77 -24.85
N GLU A 106 44.08 -17.85 -23.52
CA GLU A 106 42.96 -18.34 -22.72
C GLU A 106 42.65 -17.38 -21.56
N SER A 107 41.41 -17.36 -21.10
CA SER A 107 41.00 -16.68 -19.87
C SER A 107 39.68 -17.24 -19.37
N TRP A 108 39.46 -17.19 -18.06
CA TRP A 108 38.15 -17.34 -17.46
C TRP A 108 37.45 -15.98 -17.44
N VAL A 109 36.22 -15.93 -17.96
CA VAL A 109 35.44 -14.69 -18.08
C VAL A 109 34.03 -14.86 -17.54
N LYS A 110 33.50 -13.81 -16.89
CA LYS A 110 32.10 -13.71 -16.50
C LYS A 110 31.56 -12.36 -16.96
N VAL A 111 30.49 -12.35 -17.74
CA VAL A 111 29.91 -11.10 -18.27
C VAL A 111 29.01 -10.47 -17.21
N LYS A 112 29.20 -9.18 -16.90
CA LYS A 112 28.23 -8.42 -16.08
C LYS A 112 27.12 -7.84 -16.95
N SER A 113 27.49 -7.25 -18.09
CA SER A 113 26.54 -6.68 -19.04
C SER A 113 27.18 -6.47 -20.41
N ILE A 114 26.47 -6.81 -21.48
CA ILE A 114 26.86 -6.48 -22.85
C ILE A 114 25.62 -6.12 -23.67
N GLY A 115 25.64 -4.99 -24.37
CA GLY A 115 24.53 -4.59 -25.24
C GLY A 115 24.47 -5.45 -26.51
N LYS A 116 23.28 -5.78 -26.99
CA LYS A 116 23.12 -6.51 -28.26
C LYS A 116 23.84 -5.78 -29.40
N GLY A 117 24.69 -6.49 -30.15
CA GLY A 117 25.53 -5.95 -31.20
C GLY A 117 26.77 -5.14 -30.74
N SER A 118 26.94 -4.86 -29.44
CA SER A 118 28.15 -4.23 -28.91
C SER A 118 29.35 -5.17 -29.03
N MET A 119 30.52 -4.64 -29.38
CA MET A 119 31.74 -5.43 -29.66
C MET A 119 32.85 -5.01 -28.70
N VAL A 120 32.79 -5.54 -27.47
CA VAL A 120 33.70 -5.18 -26.38
C VAL A 120 35.02 -5.94 -26.48
N TYR A 121 36.11 -5.31 -26.04
CA TYR A 121 37.44 -5.93 -26.05
C TYR A 121 37.70 -6.59 -24.69
N LEU A 122 38.01 -7.90 -24.72
CA LEU A 122 38.71 -8.54 -23.61
C LEU A 122 40.16 -8.06 -23.62
N LEU A 123 40.79 -8.04 -24.79
CA LEU A 123 42.10 -7.42 -25.00
C LEU A 123 42.36 -7.06 -26.46
N GLY A 124 43.34 -6.18 -26.70
CA GLY A 124 43.89 -5.95 -28.03
C GLY A 124 45.17 -5.12 -28.02
N LYS A 125 46.09 -5.46 -28.94
CA LYS A 125 47.34 -4.72 -29.21
C LYS A 125 47.23 -3.96 -30.52
N GLY A 126 47.70 -2.72 -30.51
CA GLY A 126 47.54 -1.78 -31.63
C GLY A 126 46.16 -1.11 -31.68
N ARG A 127 46.07 0.00 -32.42
CA ARG A 127 44.87 0.86 -32.53
C ARG A 127 44.41 1.39 -31.15
N HIS A 128 45.29 2.09 -30.43
CA HIS A 128 44.99 2.67 -29.10
C HIS A 128 45.25 4.19 -28.95
N GLY A 129 45.48 4.90 -30.05
CA GLY A 129 45.49 6.37 -30.08
C GLY A 129 46.62 6.95 -29.23
N LYS A 130 46.29 7.66 -28.16
CA LYS A 130 47.28 8.31 -27.26
C LYS A 130 48.26 7.36 -26.55
N LEU A 131 48.01 6.05 -26.58
CA LEU A 131 48.93 5.03 -26.05
C LEU A 131 49.80 4.38 -27.15
N GLY A 132 49.46 4.60 -28.42
CA GLY A 132 50.24 4.21 -29.59
C GLY A 132 50.85 5.40 -30.31
N GLU A 133 51.59 5.17 -31.39
CA GLU A 133 52.28 6.25 -32.13
C GLU A 133 51.37 7.00 -33.12
N ASN A 134 50.13 7.33 -32.72
CA ASN A 134 49.07 7.88 -33.60
C ASN A 134 48.86 7.07 -34.89
N LEU A 135 49.05 5.75 -34.81
CA LEU A 135 48.93 4.83 -35.94
C LEU A 135 47.45 4.70 -36.38
N GLY A 136 47.23 4.66 -37.70
CA GLY A 136 45.90 4.76 -38.31
C GLY A 136 44.99 3.55 -38.06
N GLU A 137 43.76 3.58 -38.59
CA GLU A 137 42.75 2.55 -38.27
C GLU A 137 43.20 1.12 -38.58
N MET A 138 43.97 0.92 -39.65
CA MET A 138 44.55 -0.36 -40.08
C MET A 138 45.79 -0.78 -39.25
N ASN A 139 45.73 -0.61 -37.93
CA ASN A 139 46.86 -0.90 -37.03
C ASN A 139 46.52 -1.83 -35.87
N GLN A 140 45.61 -2.79 -36.07
CA GLN A 140 45.36 -3.82 -35.06
C GLN A 140 46.33 -4.99 -35.27
N ASN A 141 47.26 -5.18 -34.34
CA ASN A 141 48.17 -6.32 -34.39
C ASN A 141 47.37 -7.61 -34.10
N TYR A 142 46.58 -7.59 -33.03
CA TYR A 142 45.56 -8.59 -32.71
C TYR A 142 44.58 -8.05 -31.65
N ALA A 143 43.40 -8.63 -31.56
CA ALA A 143 42.44 -8.41 -30.48
C ALA A 143 41.51 -9.61 -30.28
N ILE A 144 41.10 -9.83 -29.03
CA ILE A 144 40.05 -10.78 -28.64
C ILE A 144 38.87 -9.99 -28.08
N ARG A 145 37.68 -10.32 -28.58
CA ARG A 145 36.46 -9.56 -28.31
C ARG A 145 35.27 -10.46 -28.00
N LEU A 146 34.26 -9.85 -27.38
CA LEU A 146 32.93 -10.41 -27.21
C LEU A 146 31.92 -9.54 -27.96
N LYS A 147 31.01 -10.16 -28.73
CA LYS A 147 29.89 -9.50 -29.42
C LYS A 147 28.58 -9.90 -28.79
N GLY A 148 27.87 -8.95 -28.19
CA GLY A 148 26.65 -9.22 -27.42
C GLY A 148 25.51 -9.74 -28.30
N GLU A 149 24.88 -10.83 -27.87
CA GLU A 149 23.73 -11.48 -28.52
C GLU A 149 22.64 -11.80 -27.47
N GLY A 150 21.51 -12.36 -27.92
CA GLY A 150 20.45 -12.81 -27.00
C GLY A 150 20.93 -13.98 -26.12
N GLY A 151 21.17 -13.73 -24.83
CA GLY A 151 21.56 -14.75 -23.86
C GLY A 151 23.07 -15.01 -23.71
N GLY A 152 23.92 -14.18 -24.30
CA GLY A 152 25.38 -14.36 -24.22
C GLY A 152 26.16 -13.45 -25.17
N ALA A 153 27.36 -13.86 -25.56
CA ALA A 153 28.18 -13.14 -26.54
C ALA A 153 29.00 -14.09 -27.44
N GLN A 154 29.13 -13.76 -28.72
CA GLN A 154 30.06 -14.47 -29.62
C GLN A 154 31.51 -14.10 -29.27
N LEU A 155 32.37 -15.10 -29.14
CA LEU A 155 33.82 -14.94 -29.01
C LEU A 155 34.39 -14.55 -30.39
N GLY A 156 35.23 -13.52 -30.44
CA GLY A 156 35.77 -12.99 -31.67
C GLY A 156 37.27 -12.78 -31.66
N PHE A 157 37.88 -13.00 -32.82
CA PHE A 157 39.30 -12.72 -33.08
C PHE A 157 39.40 -11.69 -34.21
N LEU A 158 40.35 -10.77 -34.09
CA LEU A 158 40.53 -9.64 -35.00
C LEU A 158 42.01 -9.34 -35.17
N PHE A 159 42.49 -9.18 -36.41
CA PHE A 159 43.80 -8.60 -36.69
C PHE A 159 43.82 -7.87 -38.03
N THR A 160 44.90 -7.16 -38.32
CA THR A 160 45.19 -6.58 -39.64
C THR A 160 46.38 -7.32 -40.24
N SER A 161 46.29 -7.75 -41.50
CA SER A 161 47.44 -8.23 -42.27
C SER A 161 48.05 -7.12 -43.11
N GLU A 162 49.33 -7.24 -43.47
CA GLU A 162 49.98 -6.36 -44.45
C GLU A 162 50.59 -7.20 -45.57
N ASN A 163 50.29 -6.87 -46.83
CA ASN A 163 50.95 -7.51 -47.97
C ASN A 163 52.42 -7.02 -48.05
N PRO A 164 53.42 -7.92 -48.01
CA PRO A 164 54.84 -7.52 -48.00
C PRO A 164 55.27 -6.65 -49.18
N GLU A 165 54.69 -6.91 -50.36
CA GLU A 165 55.05 -6.30 -51.65
C GLU A 165 54.27 -5.01 -51.88
N THR A 166 52.94 -5.05 -51.74
CA THR A 166 52.07 -3.90 -52.08
C THR A 166 51.83 -2.93 -50.93
N LYS A 167 52.23 -3.29 -49.70
CA LYS A 167 51.93 -2.56 -48.45
C LYS A 167 50.44 -2.33 -48.16
N LYS A 168 49.55 -2.99 -48.92
CA LYS A 168 48.12 -2.99 -48.66
C LYS A 168 47.84 -3.70 -47.34
N ARG A 169 47.04 -3.06 -46.48
CA ARG A 169 46.57 -3.62 -45.22
C ARG A 169 45.10 -4.02 -45.32
N ASP A 170 44.75 -5.17 -44.76
CA ASP A 170 43.39 -5.72 -44.75
C ASP A 170 43.00 -6.22 -43.35
N TRP A 171 41.76 -5.95 -42.95
CA TRP A 171 41.18 -6.42 -41.69
C TRP A 171 40.67 -7.85 -41.79
N HIS A 172 41.06 -8.70 -40.85
CA HIS A 172 40.58 -10.07 -40.71
C HIS A 172 39.81 -10.19 -39.40
N ARG A 173 38.49 -10.42 -39.47
CA ARG A 173 37.61 -10.58 -38.30
C ARG A 173 36.83 -11.87 -38.36
N TRP A 174 36.83 -12.60 -37.25
CA TRP A 174 36.13 -13.86 -37.05
C TRP A 174 35.23 -13.79 -35.82
N TRP A 175 34.07 -14.46 -35.87
CA TRP A 175 33.15 -14.65 -34.75
C TRP A 175 32.72 -16.11 -34.60
N SER A 176 32.66 -16.61 -33.38
CA SER A 176 32.22 -17.97 -33.06
C SER A 176 30.74 -18.21 -33.36
N SER A 177 30.42 -19.44 -33.73
CA SER A 177 29.04 -19.92 -33.85
C SER A 177 28.39 -20.20 -32.49
N ALA A 178 29.15 -20.74 -31.54
CA ALA A 178 28.73 -20.82 -30.14
C ALA A 178 28.85 -19.45 -29.45
N VAL A 179 28.08 -19.24 -28.37
CA VAL A 179 28.17 -18.05 -27.52
C VAL A 179 28.75 -18.41 -26.16
N VAL A 180 29.51 -17.48 -25.58
CA VAL A 180 29.82 -17.44 -24.15
C VAL A 180 28.52 -17.01 -23.44
N PRO A 181 27.95 -17.83 -22.54
CA PRO A 181 26.73 -17.45 -21.82
C PRO A 181 26.90 -16.20 -20.95
N SER A 182 25.78 -15.58 -20.59
CA SER A 182 25.75 -14.34 -19.81
C SER A 182 25.79 -14.54 -18.28
N SER A 183 25.73 -15.77 -17.78
CA SER A 183 25.75 -16.06 -16.34
C SER A 183 26.65 -17.26 -16.02
N GLY A 184 27.26 -17.26 -14.83
CA GLY A 184 28.39 -18.12 -14.51
C GLY A 184 29.75 -17.65 -15.06
N TRP A 185 30.81 -18.35 -14.65
CA TRP A 185 32.16 -18.22 -15.21
C TRP A 185 32.37 -19.20 -16.37
N HIS A 186 33.03 -18.74 -17.42
CA HIS A 186 33.30 -19.50 -18.65
C HIS A 186 34.76 -19.46 -19.04
N HIS A 187 35.30 -20.58 -19.49
CA HIS A 187 36.65 -20.64 -20.05
C HIS A 187 36.60 -20.33 -21.54
N VAL A 188 37.33 -19.32 -22.00
CA VAL A 188 37.46 -19.00 -23.43
C VAL A 188 38.90 -19.16 -23.87
N ALA A 189 39.12 -19.76 -25.05
CA ALA A 189 40.45 -19.84 -25.64
C ALA A 189 40.43 -19.63 -27.16
N VAL A 190 41.48 -19.02 -27.70
CA VAL A 190 41.69 -18.81 -29.14
C VAL A 190 43.15 -19.11 -29.49
N VAL A 191 43.36 -19.93 -30.52
CA VAL A 191 44.66 -20.32 -31.06
C VAL A 191 44.71 -19.94 -32.54
N TYR A 192 45.72 -19.20 -32.98
CA TYR A 192 45.93 -18.81 -34.38
C TYR A 192 47.41 -18.75 -34.74
N THR A 193 47.80 -19.34 -35.87
CA THR A 193 49.15 -19.22 -36.42
C THR A 193 49.17 -18.18 -37.53
N PHE A 194 49.88 -17.10 -37.30
CA PHE A 194 49.88 -15.95 -38.20
C PHE A 194 50.52 -16.28 -39.56
N GLY A 195 49.79 -15.97 -40.64
CA GLY A 195 50.17 -16.35 -42.00
C GLY A 195 49.92 -17.83 -42.34
N LYS A 196 49.01 -18.49 -41.61
CA LYS A 196 48.45 -19.80 -41.94
C LYS A 196 46.92 -19.78 -41.78
N SER A 197 46.22 -19.63 -42.89
CA SER A 197 44.77 -19.38 -42.99
C SER A 197 43.88 -20.44 -42.32
N ASP A 198 44.25 -21.72 -42.36
CA ASP A 198 43.48 -22.84 -41.79
C ASP A 198 43.73 -23.08 -40.28
N SER A 199 44.57 -22.25 -39.63
CA SER A 199 45.07 -22.51 -38.28
C SER A 199 44.14 -22.10 -37.13
N LEU A 200 43.12 -21.27 -37.36
CA LEU A 200 42.28 -20.74 -36.27
C LEU A 200 41.50 -21.86 -35.56
N ARG A 201 41.68 -21.97 -34.24
CA ARG A 201 40.86 -22.78 -33.34
C ARG A 201 40.35 -21.87 -32.22
N ALA A 202 39.12 -22.08 -31.78
CA ALA A 202 38.53 -21.36 -30.67
C ALA A 202 37.70 -22.32 -29.83
N TYR A 203 37.64 -22.04 -28.53
CA TYR A 203 37.03 -22.91 -27.54
C TYR A 203 36.22 -22.08 -26.54
N ILE A 204 35.10 -22.63 -26.09
CA ILE A 204 34.27 -22.10 -25.02
C ILE A 204 33.94 -23.29 -24.11
N ASP A 205 34.20 -23.16 -22.81
CA ASP A 205 34.00 -24.18 -21.78
C ASP A 205 34.61 -25.54 -22.16
N GLY A 206 35.90 -25.50 -22.53
CA GLY A 206 36.67 -26.66 -23.00
C GLY A 206 36.29 -27.19 -24.38
N LYS A 207 35.16 -26.75 -24.97
CA LYS A 207 34.60 -27.31 -26.21
C LYS A 207 35.00 -26.49 -27.44
N PRO A 208 35.47 -27.13 -28.54
CA PRO A 208 35.82 -26.42 -29.76
C PRO A 208 34.58 -25.83 -30.45
N THR A 209 34.67 -24.58 -30.90
CA THR A 209 33.62 -23.90 -31.67
C THR A 209 34.10 -23.55 -33.08
N LYS A 210 33.22 -23.74 -34.07
CA LYS A 210 33.35 -23.15 -35.41
C LYS A 210 32.96 -21.65 -35.36
N GLY A 211 33.04 -20.98 -36.50
CA GLY A 211 32.67 -19.58 -36.64
C GLY A 211 32.93 -19.05 -38.05
N THR A 212 32.59 -17.79 -38.27
CA THR A 212 32.57 -17.16 -39.59
C THR A 212 33.53 -15.97 -39.63
N TRP A 213 34.33 -15.88 -40.70
CA TRP A 213 35.06 -14.66 -41.02
C TRP A 213 34.11 -13.67 -41.70
N ASP A 214 33.69 -12.61 -40.99
CA ASP A 214 32.77 -11.60 -41.52
C ASP A 214 33.49 -10.39 -42.16
N MET A 215 34.83 -10.35 -42.06
CA MET A 215 35.69 -9.33 -42.66
C MET A 215 37.02 -9.95 -43.09
N GLY A 216 37.46 -9.68 -44.33
CA GLY A 216 38.76 -10.07 -44.91
C GLY A 216 39.02 -11.56 -45.14
N GLY A 217 38.25 -12.47 -44.53
CA GLY A 217 38.47 -13.91 -44.62
C GLY A 217 39.69 -14.39 -43.82
N ALA A 218 40.02 -15.67 -43.96
CA ALA A 218 41.31 -16.20 -43.49
C ALA A 218 42.44 -15.82 -44.47
N THR A 219 43.68 -15.71 -44.00
CA THR A 219 44.81 -15.25 -44.82
C THR A 219 46.15 -15.90 -44.46
N ASP A 220 47.01 -16.03 -45.47
CA ASP A 220 48.42 -16.45 -45.32
C ASP A 220 49.40 -15.26 -45.32
N LEU A 221 48.89 -14.02 -45.36
CA LEU A 221 49.69 -12.80 -45.23
C LEU A 221 50.20 -12.61 -43.79
N PRO A 222 51.36 -11.95 -43.60
CA PRO A 222 51.85 -11.60 -42.26
C PRO A 222 50.92 -10.58 -41.58
N PRO A 223 50.85 -10.58 -40.24
CA PRO A 223 50.15 -9.55 -39.48
C PRO A 223 50.93 -8.22 -39.52
N VAL A 224 50.21 -7.13 -39.26
CA VAL A 224 50.84 -5.87 -38.84
C VAL A 224 51.46 -6.09 -37.45
N THR A 225 52.73 -5.73 -37.30
CA THR A 225 53.45 -5.82 -36.02
C THR A 225 54.19 -4.53 -35.73
N ASP A 226 54.01 -3.96 -34.54
CA ASP A 226 54.63 -2.71 -34.11
C ASP A 226 54.84 -2.69 -32.57
N ALA A 227 55.29 -1.54 -32.07
CA ALA A 227 55.55 -1.29 -30.66
C ALA A 227 54.33 -0.81 -29.85
N ASP A 228 53.08 -0.88 -30.34
CA ASP A 228 51.92 -0.42 -29.55
C ASP A 228 51.68 -1.29 -28.32
N ASP A 229 51.20 -0.68 -27.24
CA ASP A 229 50.88 -1.38 -26.00
C ASP A 229 49.68 -2.34 -26.20
N LEU A 230 49.66 -3.41 -25.40
CA LEU A 230 48.50 -4.28 -25.27
C LEU A 230 47.57 -3.69 -24.20
N VAL A 231 46.28 -3.57 -24.53
CA VAL A 231 45.26 -3.07 -23.59
C VAL A 231 44.28 -4.18 -23.28
N ILE A 232 43.93 -4.34 -22.01
CA ILE A 232 42.99 -5.35 -21.49
C ILE A 232 41.77 -4.61 -20.93
N GLY A 233 40.57 -5.05 -21.32
CA GLY A 233 39.28 -4.51 -20.88
C GLY A 233 38.67 -3.39 -21.73
N THR A 234 39.40 -2.78 -22.69
CA THR A 234 38.82 -1.75 -23.57
C THR A 234 39.47 -1.66 -24.96
N GLY A 235 38.74 -1.06 -25.90
CA GLY A 235 39.20 -0.74 -27.25
C GLY A 235 39.45 0.76 -27.46
N TYR A 236 40.04 1.10 -28.62
CA TYR A 236 40.45 2.44 -29.07
C TYR A 236 39.67 3.64 -28.50
N ASN A 237 38.34 3.66 -28.71
CA ASN A 237 37.48 4.81 -28.43
C ASN A 237 36.92 4.84 -27.00
N ARG A 238 37.22 3.84 -26.17
CA ARG A 238 36.83 3.74 -24.74
C ARG A 238 35.35 4.06 -24.49
N SER A 239 34.48 3.61 -25.39
CA SER A 239 33.03 3.80 -25.26
C SER A 239 32.41 2.59 -24.56
N THR A 240 31.20 2.76 -24.03
CA THR A 240 30.47 1.67 -23.37
C THR A 240 30.22 0.47 -24.30
N GLY A 241 30.11 0.70 -25.61
CA GLY A 241 29.93 -0.37 -26.61
C GLY A 241 31.21 -1.11 -27.02
N THR A 242 32.38 -0.70 -26.52
CA THR A 242 33.70 -1.30 -26.83
C THR A 242 34.51 -1.68 -25.59
N SER A 243 34.05 -1.33 -24.38
CA SER A 243 34.71 -1.61 -23.11
C SER A 243 34.01 -2.77 -22.39
N PHE A 244 34.77 -3.71 -21.85
CA PHE A 244 34.24 -4.90 -21.20
C PHE A 244 33.69 -4.58 -19.80
N SER A 245 32.43 -4.94 -19.56
CA SER A 245 31.77 -4.86 -18.25
C SER A 245 31.54 -6.28 -17.74
N GLY A 246 32.40 -6.72 -16.82
CA GLY A 246 32.47 -8.12 -16.39
C GLY A 246 33.76 -8.42 -15.65
N TRP A 247 34.02 -9.69 -15.40
CA TRP A 247 35.16 -10.17 -14.64
C TRP A 247 36.07 -11.06 -15.49
N MET A 248 37.37 -11.02 -15.22
CA MET A 248 38.38 -11.88 -15.84
C MET A 248 39.30 -12.50 -14.79
N ASP A 249 39.64 -13.77 -15.00
CA ASP A 249 40.56 -14.58 -14.23
C ASP A 249 41.46 -15.41 -15.19
N ASN A 250 42.59 -15.90 -14.70
CA ASN A 250 43.50 -16.83 -15.37
C ASN A 250 43.79 -16.48 -16.84
N LEU A 251 44.09 -15.19 -17.09
CA LEU A 251 44.43 -14.70 -18.43
C LEU A 251 45.85 -15.13 -18.79
N VAL A 252 46.00 -15.93 -19.84
CA VAL A 252 47.33 -16.37 -20.32
C VAL A 252 47.43 -16.23 -21.83
N ILE A 253 48.50 -15.57 -22.29
CA ILE A 253 48.90 -15.45 -23.70
C ILE A 253 50.19 -16.23 -23.89
N ARG A 254 50.27 -17.05 -24.96
CA ARG A 254 51.43 -17.90 -25.27
C ARG A 254 51.84 -17.82 -26.74
N ARG A 255 53.13 -18.04 -27.00
CA ARG A 255 53.74 -18.23 -28.33
C ARG A 255 53.88 -19.71 -28.69
N ALA A 256 52.83 -20.49 -28.40
CA ALA A 256 52.75 -21.91 -28.65
C ALA A 256 51.29 -22.30 -28.92
N SER A 257 51.05 -23.43 -29.56
CA SER A 257 49.69 -23.99 -29.73
C SER A 257 49.20 -24.60 -28.42
N LEU A 258 47.92 -24.44 -28.11
CA LEU A 258 47.22 -25.26 -27.12
C LEU A 258 46.57 -26.47 -27.82
N SER A 259 46.63 -27.66 -27.24
CA SER A 259 45.87 -28.80 -27.76
C SER A 259 44.40 -28.74 -27.32
N ALA A 260 43.52 -29.45 -28.04
CA ALA A 260 42.12 -29.55 -27.64
C ALA A 260 41.94 -30.30 -26.31
N GLU A 261 42.85 -31.22 -26.00
CA GLU A 261 42.85 -32.00 -24.75
C GLU A 261 43.26 -31.12 -23.57
N ASP A 262 44.30 -30.29 -23.72
CA ASP A 262 44.72 -29.32 -22.69
C ASP A 262 43.60 -28.32 -22.35
N VAL A 263 42.90 -27.83 -23.37
CA VAL A 263 41.81 -26.85 -23.20
C VAL A 263 40.57 -27.51 -22.58
N ALA A 264 40.25 -28.75 -22.96
CA ALA A 264 39.14 -29.49 -22.35
C ALA A 264 39.41 -29.82 -20.88
N ALA A 265 40.65 -30.20 -20.53
CA ALA A 265 41.05 -30.53 -19.17
C ALA A 265 41.10 -29.33 -18.19
N ARG A 266 40.97 -28.10 -18.70
CA ARG A 266 40.97 -26.84 -17.91
C ARG A 266 39.59 -26.31 -17.57
N TYR A 267 38.52 -26.99 -17.97
CA TYR A 267 37.15 -26.63 -17.62
C TYR A 267 36.47 -27.78 -16.87
N SER A 268 36.43 -27.68 -15.55
CA SER A 268 35.57 -28.49 -14.69
C SER A 268 34.48 -27.63 -14.05
N TYR A 269 33.27 -28.16 -13.98
CA TYR A 269 32.06 -27.46 -13.53
C TYR A 269 31.08 -28.44 -12.91
N ASN A 270 30.82 -28.28 -11.62
CA ASN A 270 29.80 -29.02 -10.89
C ASN A 270 28.52 -28.18 -10.87
N PRO A 271 27.43 -28.54 -11.60
CA PRO A 271 26.16 -27.83 -11.55
C PRO A 271 25.59 -27.79 -10.11
N PRO A 272 24.78 -26.78 -9.76
CA PRO A 272 24.15 -26.75 -8.46
C PRO A 272 23.12 -27.89 -8.36
N PRO A 273 22.79 -28.38 -7.16
CA PRO A 273 21.67 -29.30 -7.00
C PRO A 273 20.37 -28.64 -7.52
N PRO A 274 19.41 -29.43 -8.05
CA PRO A 274 18.13 -28.89 -8.47
C PRO A 274 17.44 -28.21 -7.28
N PRO A 275 16.90 -26.98 -7.43
CA PRO A 275 16.41 -26.18 -6.31
C PRO A 275 15.06 -26.68 -5.74
N VAL A 276 14.41 -27.61 -6.43
CA VAL A 276 13.26 -28.38 -5.98
C VAL A 276 13.34 -29.79 -6.58
N THR A 277 12.87 -30.78 -5.84
CA THR A 277 12.84 -32.20 -6.23
C THR A 277 11.43 -32.78 -6.04
N PRO A 278 11.05 -33.87 -6.74
CA PRO A 278 9.74 -34.50 -6.57
C PRO A 278 9.41 -34.85 -5.11
N GLU A 279 10.41 -35.26 -4.34
CA GLU A 279 10.28 -35.67 -2.93
C GLU A 279 9.95 -34.49 -1.99
N MET A 280 10.17 -33.25 -2.42
CA MET A 280 9.81 -32.05 -1.65
C MET A 280 8.34 -31.64 -1.82
N VAL A 281 7.66 -32.15 -2.84
CA VAL A 281 6.31 -31.72 -3.22
C VAL A 281 5.25 -32.49 -2.43
N PRO A 282 4.23 -31.80 -1.86
CA PRO A 282 3.09 -32.45 -1.24
C PRO A 282 2.19 -33.13 -2.29
N ALA A 283 1.67 -34.31 -1.96
CA ALA A 283 0.70 -34.99 -2.82
C ALA A 283 -0.63 -34.21 -2.90
N GLY A 284 -1.16 -34.03 -4.12
CA GLY A 284 -2.43 -33.34 -4.36
C GLY A 284 -2.38 -31.81 -4.21
N GLU A 285 -1.22 -31.21 -3.95
CA GLU A 285 -1.05 -29.77 -3.73
C GLU A 285 0.15 -29.22 -4.51
N VAL A 286 0.12 -27.92 -4.80
CA VAL A 286 1.24 -27.18 -5.41
C VAL A 286 2.11 -26.59 -4.30
N LEU A 287 3.37 -26.99 -4.22
CA LEU A 287 4.37 -26.32 -3.39
C LEU A 287 4.76 -24.99 -4.05
N VAL A 288 4.60 -23.88 -3.35
CA VAL A 288 5.08 -22.57 -3.79
C VAL A 288 6.27 -22.15 -2.93
N GLN A 289 7.35 -21.72 -3.59
CA GLN A 289 8.58 -21.21 -3.01
C GLN A 289 8.82 -19.78 -3.51
N ILE A 290 8.95 -18.82 -2.59
CA ILE A 290 9.39 -17.46 -2.89
C ILE A 290 10.88 -17.35 -2.59
N SER A 291 11.63 -16.71 -3.47
CA SER A 291 13.05 -16.42 -3.29
C SER A 291 13.30 -14.92 -3.41
N GLU A 292 13.65 -14.29 -2.29
CA GLU A 292 13.99 -12.86 -2.21
C GLU A 292 15.50 -12.59 -2.29
N LYS A 293 16.32 -13.62 -2.04
CA LYS A 293 17.79 -13.56 -2.04
C LYS A 293 18.36 -14.38 -3.20
N GLY A 294 19.55 -14.02 -3.66
CA GLY A 294 20.14 -14.62 -4.87
C GLY A 294 19.47 -14.19 -6.17
N VAL A 295 18.46 -13.31 -6.11
CA VAL A 295 17.79 -12.74 -7.28
C VAL A 295 18.56 -11.52 -7.80
N PRO A 296 18.93 -11.46 -9.09
CA PRO A 296 19.64 -10.31 -9.65
C PRO A 296 18.80 -9.03 -9.62
N GLU A 297 19.43 -7.88 -9.35
CA GLU A 297 18.85 -6.56 -9.64
C GLU A 297 18.91 -6.23 -11.15
N ALA A 298 18.39 -7.14 -11.98
CA ALA A 298 18.32 -7.06 -13.43
C ALA A 298 17.16 -7.90 -13.96
N ASN A 299 16.75 -7.66 -15.21
CA ASN A 299 15.74 -8.47 -15.90
C ASN A 299 16.36 -9.78 -16.44
N SER A 300 16.80 -10.63 -15.50
CA SER A 300 17.44 -11.92 -15.75
C SER A 300 17.00 -12.93 -14.71
N TRP A 301 17.05 -14.22 -15.08
CA TRP A 301 16.77 -15.31 -14.16
C TRP A 301 17.90 -15.45 -13.13
N PRO A 302 17.60 -15.81 -11.86
CA PRO A 302 18.63 -16.13 -10.87
C PRO A 302 19.36 -17.43 -11.24
N ASP A 303 20.67 -17.48 -10.96
CA ASP A 303 21.47 -18.70 -11.08
C ASP A 303 21.21 -19.64 -9.88
N GLU A 304 21.32 -19.11 -8.65
CA GLU A 304 21.19 -19.86 -7.38
C GLU A 304 20.35 -19.03 -6.37
N PRO A 305 19.01 -19.02 -6.52
CA PRO A 305 18.09 -18.30 -5.63
C PRO A 305 17.90 -19.03 -4.30
N GLU A 306 17.93 -18.29 -3.18
CA GLU A 306 17.64 -18.83 -1.84
C GLU A 306 16.14 -18.67 -1.54
N VAL A 307 15.47 -19.79 -1.26
CA VAL A 307 14.05 -19.82 -0.86
C VAL A 307 13.90 -19.20 0.52
N THR A 308 13.21 -18.07 0.61
CA THR A 308 12.98 -17.33 1.85
C THR A 308 11.61 -17.57 2.48
N GLU A 309 10.64 -18.06 1.69
CA GLU A 309 9.28 -18.33 2.15
C GLU A 309 8.64 -19.46 1.31
N THR A 310 7.76 -20.24 1.92
CA THR A 310 7.02 -21.31 1.23
C THR A 310 5.56 -21.36 1.66
N TYR A 311 4.65 -21.60 0.72
CA TYR A 311 3.24 -21.87 0.99
C TYR A 311 2.70 -22.96 0.04
N ARG A 312 1.41 -23.30 0.17
CA ARG A 312 0.74 -24.31 -0.67
C ARG A 312 -0.43 -23.69 -1.40
N GLU A 313 -0.67 -24.15 -2.62
CA GLU A 313 -1.87 -23.81 -3.41
C GLU A 313 -2.51 -25.05 -4.03
N LYS A 314 -3.77 -24.93 -4.45
CA LYS A 314 -4.52 -26.05 -5.05
C LYS A 314 -4.32 -26.20 -6.56
N ALA A 315 -3.87 -25.15 -7.24
CA ALA A 315 -3.73 -25.11 -8.69
C ALA A 315 -2.55 -24.23 -9.10
N PHE A 316 -2.07 -24.40 -10.34
CA PHE A 316 -1.14 -23.44 -10.95
C PHE A 316 -1.88 -22.19 -11.44
N GLY A 317 -2.53 -21.47 -10.52
CA GLY A 317 -3.24 -20.23 -10.82
C GLY A 317 -3.08 -19.19 -9.71
N PHE A 318 -2.40 -18.08 -10.02
CA PHE A 318 -1.96 -17.09 -9.04
C PHE A 318 -2.32 -15.67 -9.49
N PHE A 319 -2.89 -14.87 -8.60
CA PHE A 319 -3.18 -13.44 -8.81
C PHE A 319 -2.61 -12.51 -7.74
N ALA A 320 -2.21 -13.06 -6.59
CA ALA A 320 -1.58 -12.38 -5.48
C ALA A 320 -0.68 -13.37 -4.72
N GLU A 321 0.28 -12.82 -3.99
CA GLU A 321 1.09 -13.57 -3.01
C GLU A 321 0.53 -13.30 -1.60
N PRO A 322 0.73 -14.21 -0.64
CA PRO A 322 0.58 -13.89 0.79
C PRO A 322 1.34 -12.61 1.14
N GLN A 323 0.75 -11.78 2.00
CA GLN A 323 1.37 -10.53 2.42
C GLN A 323 2.55 -10.80 3.36
N LYS A 324 3.65 -10.07 3.13
CA LYS A 324 4.80 -10.10 4.03
C LYS A 324 4.56 -9.17 5.20
N TYR A 325 4.79 -9.65 6.42
CA TYR A 325 4.61 -8.88 7.65
C TYR A 325 5.92 -8.77 8.43
N VAL A 326 6.23 -7.57 8.92
CA VAL A 326 7.41 -7.26 9.75
C VAL A 326 7.02 -7.23 11.24
N SER A 327 7.85 -6.62 12.09
CA SER A 327 7.60 -6.35 13.51
C SER A 327 6.16 -5.87 13.76
N THR A 328 5.62 -6.27 14.91
CA THR A 328 4.20 -6.12 15.33
C THR A 328 3.11 -6.63 14.36
N GLY A 329 3.46 -7.21 13.21
CA GLY A 329 2.50 -7.73 12.23
C GLY A 329 1.97 -6.67 11.25
N VAL A 330 2.75 -5.63 10.98
CA VAL A 330 2.43 -4.63 9.94
C VAL A 330 3.00 -5.02 8.58
N ARG A 331 2.34 -4.62 7.48
CA ARG A 331 2.77 -4.98 6.11
C ARG A 331 4.17 -4.46 5.80
N GLY A 332 5.02 -5.30 5.24
CA GLY A 332 6.41 -5.00 4.88
C GLY A 332 6.71 -5.21 3.40
N ASP A 333 7.87 -4.71 2.97
CA ASP A 333 8.32 -4.85 1.59
C ASP A 333 8.92 -6.24 1.31
N ARG A 334 8.55 -6.81 0.16
CA ARG A 334 9.30 -7.90 -0.47
C ARG A 334 10.51 -7.35 -1.23
N ALA A 335 11.55 -8.17 -1.39
CA ALA A 335 12.63 -7.83 -2.33
C ALA A 335 12.05 -7.61 -3.73
N ASN A 336 12.63 -6.69 -4.52
CA ASN A 336 12.14 -6.39 -5.87
C ASN A 336 13.35 -6.20 -6.80
N PRO A 337 13.48 -6.97 -7.90
CA PRO A 337 12.63 -8.11 -8.25
C PRO A 337 12.82 -9.30 -7.30
N HIS A 338 11.86 -10.23 -7.30
CA HIS A 338 11.93 -11.52 -6.61
C HIS A 338 11.45 -12.66 -7.51
N GLN A 339 11.75 -13.91 -7.13
CA GLN A 339 11.31 -15.09 -7.88
C GLN A 339 10.22 -15.85 -7.13
N LEU A 340 9.20 -16.32 -7.84
CA LEU A 340 8.28 -17.35 -7.36
C LEU A 340 8.47 -18.63 -8.20
N ARG A 341 8.58 -19.78 -7.52
CA ARG A 341 8.55 -21.11 -8.11
C ARG A 341 7.38 -21.89 -7.55
N ALA A 342 6.52 -22.41 -8.41
CA ALA A 342 5.46 -23.35 -8.06
C ALA A 342 5.81 -24.74 -8.61
N SER A 343 5.56 -25.81 -7.85
CA SER A 343 5.94 -27.18 -8.25
C SER A 343 4.96 -28.20 -7.72
N ALA A 344 4.60 -29.19 -8.56
CA ALA A 344 3.65 -30.23 -8.21
C ALA A 344 3.92 -31.54 -8.98
N MET A 345 3.45 -32.66 -8.45
CA MET A 345 3.27 -33.90 -9.20
C MET A 345 1.86 -33.86 -9.79
N VAL A 346 1.73 -33.98 -11.11
CA VAL A 346 0.45 -33.87 -11.82
C VAL A 346 0.26 -35.10 -12.70
N THR A 347 -0.88 -35.78 -12.56
CA THR A 347 -1.25 -36.91 -13.41
C THR A 347 -1.87 -36.39 -14.70
N PHE A 348 -1.26 -36.72 -15.85
CA PHE A 348 -1.81 -36.41 -17.17
C PHE A 348 -2.42 -37.68 -17.81
N PRO A 349 -3.51 -37.55 -18.58
CA PRO A 349 -3.95 -38.63 -19.46
C PRO A 349 -2.89 -38.88 -20.56
N LYS A 350 -3.01 -40.01 -21.26
CA LYS A 350 -2.23 -40.23 -22.48
C LYS A 350 -2.80 -39.37 -23.61
N GLY A 351 -1.94 -38.69 -24.37
CA GLY A 351 -2.34 -37.96 -25.56
C GLY A 351 -1.51 -36.72 -25.86
N LYS A 352 -1.98 -35.95 -26.83
CA LYS A 352 -1.41 -34.67 -27.28
C LYS A 352 -2.24 -33.51 -26.76
N HIS A 353 -1.82 -32.91 -25.66
CA HIS A 353 -2.56 -31.87 -24.95
C HIS A 353 -2.06 -30.48 -25.32
N ARG A 354 -2.93 -29.46 -25.17
CA ARG A 354 -2.54 -28.06 -25.32
C ARG A 354 -2.26 -27.49 -23.93
N LEU A 355 -1.08 -26.89 -23.75
CA LEU A 355 -0.68 -26.24 -22.49
C LEU A 355 -0.53 -24.74 -22.71
N LEU A 356 -1.13 -23.94 -21.83
CA LEU A 356 -1.02 -22.49 -21.79
C LEU A 356 -0.12 -22.08 -20.61
N LEU A 357 0.78 -21.13 -20.86
CA LEU A 357 1.52 -20.41 -19.83
C LEU A 357 1.24 -18.91 -19.97
N ARG A 358 0.75 -18.29 -18.89
CA ARG A 358 0.46 -16.84 -18.82
C ARG A 358 1.12 -16.24 -17.57
N GLY A 359 1.52 -14.97 -17.64
CA GLY A 359 1.97 -14.21 -16.47
C GLY A 359 2.31 -12.75 -16.75
N ARG A 360 2.37 -11.92 -15.70
CA ARG A 360 2.85 -10.52 -15.80
C ARG A 360 4.36 -10.47 -15.94
N GLY A 361 5.06 -11.33 -15.21
CA GLY A 361 6.52 -11.50 -15.25
C GLY A 361 7.04 -12.25 -16.48
N ALA A 362 8.36 -12.47 -16.54
CA ALA A 362 8.88 -13.59 -17.33
C ALA A 362 8.52 -14.89 -16.60
N ALA A 363 7.98 -15.86 -17.31
CA ALA A 363 7.60 -17.17 -16.77
C ALA A 363 8.19 -18.30 -17.60
N ARG A 364 8.51 -19.44 -16.97
CA ARG A 364 9.00 -20.67 -17.61
C ARG A 364 8.29 -21.88 -17.02
N LEU A 365 7.75 -22.73 -17.89
CA LEU A 365 7.17 -24.02 -17.52
C LEU A 365 8.16 -25.13 -17.85
N PHE A 366 8.39 -26.04 -16.91
CA PHE A 366 9.14 -27.27 -17.08
C PHE A 366 8.27 -28.46 -16.72
N ILE A 367 8.43 -29.55 -17.47
CA ILE A 367 7.84 -30.86 -17.16
C ILE A 367 8.97 -31.89 -17.26
N ASP A 368 9.15 -32.70 -16.21
CA ASP A 368 10.22 -33.69 -16.07
C ASP A 368 11.63 -33.12 -16.36
N GLY A 369 11.88 -31.91 -15.83
CA GLY A 369 13.12 -31.17 -16.01
C GLY A 369 13.33 -30.54 -17.40
N LYS A 370 12.43 -30.76 -18.38
CA LYS A 370 12.51 -30.17 -19.71
C LYS A 370 11.67 -28.89 -19.77
N LYS A 371 12.25 -27.78 -20.26
CA LYS A 371 11.51 -26.53 -20.47
C LYS A 371 10.54 -26.70 -21.65
N VAL A 372 9.24 -26.53 -21.39
CA VAL A 372 8.15 -26.74 -22.35
C VAL A 372 7.75 -25.43 -23.04
N VAL A 373 7.57 -24.35 -22.28
CA VAL A 373 7.16 -23.03 -22.80
C VAL A 373 7.69 -21.88 -21.92
N GLU A 374 7.92 -20.70 -22.49
CA GLU A 374 8.35 -19.50 -21.74
C GLU A 374 7.82 -18.18 -22.30
N THR A 375 7.53 -17.23 -21.40
CA THR A 375 7.17 -15.83 -21.71
C THR A 375 8.38 -14.91 -21.50
N ALA A 376 8.36 -13.72 -22.12
CA ALA A 376 9.48 -12.78 -22.08
C ALA A 376 9.56 -11.98 -20.76
N PHE A 377 10.65 -11.25 -20.52
CA PHE A 377 10.70 -10.20 -19.50
C PHE A 377 9.81 -9.00 -19.87
N ARG A 378 9.34 -8.25 -18.87
CA ARG A 378 8.42 -7.11 -19.07
C ARG A 378 9.00 -6.11 -20.09
N PRO A 379 8.19 -5.56 -21.01
CA PRO A 379 8.63 -4.47 -21.88
C PRO A 379 8.93 -3.21 -21.07
N GLY A 380 9.69 -2.27 -21.66
CA GLY A 380 9.87 -0.94 -21.08
C GLY A 380 8.68 -0.03 -21.32
N ASP A 381 8.57 1.04 -20.53
CA ASP A 381 7.55 2.10 -20.71
C ASP A 381 7.67 2.74 -22.10
N THR A 382 6.58 2.70 -22.87
CA THR A 382 6.42 3.29 -24.20
C THR A 382 6.10 4.78 -24.18
N GLY A 383 5.97 5.39 -23.00
CA GLY A 383 5.66 6.80 -22.82
C GLY A 383 4.24 7.21 -23.25
N GLY A 384 3.33 6.24 -23.39
CA GLY A 384 1.97 6.45 -23.90
C GLY A 384 1.79 6.15 -25.39
N HIS A 385 2.86 5.87 -26.13
CA HIS A 385 2.83 5.65 -27.59
C HIS A 385 2.67 4.18 -28.02
N GLY A 386 2.33 3.27 -27.10
CA GLY A 386 1.91 1.92 -27.43
C GLY A 386 0.57 1.93 -28.18
N LYS A 387 0.31 0.92 -29.02
CA LYS A 387 -0.92 0.85 -29.82
C LYS A 387 -2.00 0.07 -29.11
N VAL A 388 -3.24 0.57 -29.11
CA VAL A 388 -4.41 -0.19 -28.62
C VAL A 388 -4.60 -1.46 -29.45
N SER A 389 -4.33 -1.40 -30.77
CA SER A 389 -4.43 -2.55 -31.69
C SER A 389 -3.45 -3.71 -31.39
N SER A 390 -2.48 -3.54 -30.49
CA SER A 390 -1.65 -4.67 -30.04
C SER A 390 -2.45 -5.72 -29.24
N GLN A 391 -3.63 -5.35 -28.76
CA GLN A 391 -4.58 -6.25 -28.10
C GLN A 391 -5.38 -7.11 -29.09
N ASP A 392 -5.31 -6.80 -30.40
CA ASP A 392 -5.90 -7.61 -31.47
C ASP A 392 -5.07 -8.89 -31.74
N GLU A 393 -3.87 -8.98 -31.15
CA GLU A 393 -2.96 -10.14 -31.19
C GLU A 393 -3.11 -11.06 -29.96
N TYR A 394 -4.12 -10.83 -29.10
CA TYR A 394 -4.39 -11.69 -27.93
C TYR A 394 -4.84 -13.09 -28.37
N LEU A 395 -4.48 -14.12 -27.60
CA LEU A 395 -4.81 -15.48 -27.98
C LEU A 395 -6.32 -15.73 -27.86
N ASP A 396 -6.87 -16.39 -28.89
CA ASP A 396 -8.19 -17.01 -28.87
C ASP A 396 -7.98 -18.50 -29.16
N LEU A 397 -8.27 -19.36 -28.18
CA LEU A 397 -7.94 -20.79 -28.21
C LEU A 397 -9.15 -21.71 -27.99
N GLY A 398 -10.37 -21.16 -28.00
CA GLY A 398 -11.61 -21.90 -27.76
C GLY A 398 -12.79 -20.97 -27.43
N PRO A 399 -14.04 -21.43 -27.60
CA PRO A 399 -15.23 -20.59 -27.48
C PRO A 399 -15.41 -19.94 -26.08
N ASP A 400 -14.94 -20.61 -25.04
CA ASP A 400 -15.00 -20.19 -23.64
C ASP A 400 -13.67 -19.60 -23.12
N PHE A 401 -12.65 -19.45 -23.98
CA PHE A 401 -11.30 -19.04 -23.60
C PHE A 401 -11.23 -17.67 -22.93
N ARG A 402 -10.71 -17.62 -21.70
CA ARG A 402 -10.45 -16.37 -20.97
C ARG A 402 -9.27 -15.61 -21.60
N PHE A 403 -9.52 -14.43 -22.18
CA PHE A 403 -8.48 -13.53 -22.70
C PHE A 403 -7.50 -13.03 -21.63
N ALA A 404 -6.31 -12.62 -22.05
CA ALA A 404 -5.28 -12.09 -21.15
C ALA A 404 -5.70 -10.75 -20.51
N PRO A 405 -5.57 -10.57 -19.17
CA PRO A 405 -5.76 -9.27 -18.56
C PRO A 405 -4.62 -8.29 -18.89
N PRO A 406 -4.80 -6.97 -18.66
CA PRO A 406 -3.83 -5.94 -19.05
C PRO A 406 -2.38 -6.24 -18.66
N GLY A 407 -1.44 -6.14 -19.61
CA GLY A 407 -0.01 -6.36 -19.38
C GLY A 407 0.44 -7.81 -19.13
N ASN A 408 -0.48 -8.75 -18.94
CA ASN A 408 -0.15 -10.16 -18.92
C ASN A 408 0.24 -10.64 -20.33
N ARG A 409 1.15 -11.61 -20.36
CA ARG A 409 1.72 -12.14 -21.60
C ARG A 409 1.68 -13.65 -21.54
N GLU A 410 1.42 -14.25 -22.69
CA GLU A 410 1.04 -15.65 -22.78
C GLU A 410 1.64 -16.34 -24.00
N LYS A 411 1.78 -17.66 -23.89
CA LYS A 411 2.05 -18.56 -24.99
C LYS A 411 1.41 -19.90 -24.69
N TRP A 412 1.05 -20.62 -25.74
CA TRP A 412 0.61 -22.01 -25.64
C TRP A 412 1.51 -22.91 -26.49
N VAL A 413 1.45 -24.22 -26.24
CA VAL A 413 2.16 -25.24 -27.00
C VAL A 413 1.39 -26.56 -26.98
N GLU A 414 1.53 -27.38 -28.02
CA GLU A 414 1.11 -28.79 -27.97
C GLU A 414 2.20 -29.62 -27.30
N TRP A 415 1.83 -30.44 -26.31
CA TRP A 415 2.73 -31.31 -25.57
C TRP A 415 2.14 -32.72 -25.50
N GLU A 416 2.94 -33.71 -25.87
CA GLU A 416 2.53 -35.10 -26.00
C GLU A 416 3.12 -35.95 -24.87
N THR A 417 2.30 -36.82 -24.27
CA THR A 417 2.71 -37.76 -23.24
C THR A 417 2.06 -39.13 -23.39
N GLU A 418 2.75 -40.16 -22.89
CA GLU A 418 2.22 -41.52 -22.68
C GLU A 418 1.26 -41.60 -21.47
N GLY A 419 1.11 -40.50 -20.72
CA GLY A 419 0.27 -40.38 -19.52
C GLY A 419 0.96 -40.86 -18.23
N GLY A 420 0.30 -40.60 -17.10
CA GLY A 420 0.83 -40.89 -15.76
C GLY A 420 1.30 -39.63 -15.04
N ASP A 421 2.09 -39.82 -13.98
CA ASP A 421 2.53 -38.74 -13.10
C ASP A 421 3.77 -38.02 -13.65
N HIS A 422 3.67 -36.71 -13.77
CA HIS A 422 4.75 -35.84 -14.27
C HIS A 422 5.14 -34.79 -13.22
N PHE A 423 6.43 -34.46 -13.17
CA PHE A 423 6.93 -33.42 -12.27
C PHE A 423 6.90 -32.05 -12.97
N VAL A 424 5.97 -31.20 -12.55
CA VAL A 424 5.71 -29.90 -13.16
C VAL A 424 6.31 -28.78 -12.32
N ILE A 425 7.06 -27.87 -12.95
CA ILE A 425 7.64 -26.68 -12.31
C ILE A 425 7.28 -25.44 -13.14
N LEU A 426 6.63 -24.47 -12.51
CA LEU A 426 6.48 -23.11 -12.99
C LEU A 426 7.48 -22.21 -12.26
N GLU A 427 8.28 -21.44 -12.98
CA GLU A 427 9.04 -20.31 -12.43
C GLU A 427 8.53 -18.99 -13.00
N THR A 428 8.44 -17.94 -12.18
CA THR A 428 8.09 -16.57 -12.63
C THR A 428 8.92 -15.52 -11.90
N MET A 429 9.22 -14.41 -12.59
CA MET A 429 9.93 -13.24 -12.06
C MET A 429 8.95 -12.12 -11.74
N ILE A 430 8.88 -11.73 -10.47
CA ILE A 430 7.96 -10.71 -9.96
C ILE A 430 8.73 -9.40 -9.80
N GLY A 431 8.07 -8.28 -10.14
CA GLY A 431 8.76 -7.01 -10.38
C GLY A 431 9.55 -7.01 -11.69
N ALA A 432 10.40 -6.00 -11.84
CA ALA A 432 11.36 -5.82 -12.94
C ALA A 432 12.19 -4.54 -12.70
N ILE A 433 13.31 -4.40 -13.42
CA ILE A 433 14.16 -3.21 -13.42
C ILE A 433 13.98 -2.42 -14.72
N SER A 434 13.92 -1.09 -14.62
CA SER A 434 13.96 -0.14 -15.73
C SER A 434 15.02 0.92 -15.46
N GLY A 435 16.16 0.82 -16.15
CA GLY A 435 17.35 1.62 -15.84
C GLY A 435 17.91 1.26 -14.45
N THR A 436 17.83 2.20 -13.51
CA THR A 436 18.17 2.01 -12.09
C THR A 436 16.92 1.94 -11.19
N SER A 437 15.72 1.98 -11.76
CA SER A 437 14.45 2.06 -11.04
C SER A 437 13.69 0.74 -11.07
N LYS A 438 12.86 0.49 -10.06
CA LYS A 438 12.09 -0.76 -9.90
C LYS A 438 10.64 -0.57 -10.37
N LEU A 439 10.10 -1.53 -11.13
CA LEU A 439 8.68 -1.60 -11.51
C LEU A 439 7.84 -2.23 -10.39
N ARG A 440 6.51 -2.14 -10.46
CA ARG A 440 5.63 -2.66 -9.39
C ARG A 440 5.71 -4.21 -9.31
N PRO A 441 5.92 -4.80 -8.11
CA PRO A 441 6.13 -6.24 -7.93
C PRO A 441 4.81 -7.01 -7.90
N GLU A 442 4.19 -7.16 -9.07
CA GLU A 442 2.87 -7.80 -9.22
C GLU A 442 2.92 -9.04 -10.10
N LEU A 443 2.18 -10.08 -9.69
CA LEU A 443 1.98 -11.32 -10.45
C LEU A 443 1.10 -11.13 -11.70
N GLY A 444 0.11 -10.23 -11.62
CA GLY A 444 -1.09 -10.30 -12.49
C GLY A 444 -1.68 -11.71 -12.47
N GLU A 445 -2.39 -12.09 -13.53
CA GLU A 445 -2.87 -13.47 -13.71
C GLU A 445 -1.76 -14.40 -14.21
N THR A 446 -1.00 -14.99 -13.30
CA THR A 446 0.04 -15.99 -13.62
C THR A 446 -0.55 -17.39 -13.51
N VAL A 447 -0.67 -18.10 -14.63
CA VAL A 447 -1.32 -19.42 -14.68
C VAL A 447 -0.58 -20.42 -15.56
N VAL A 448 -0.77 -21.70 -15.25
CA VAL A 448 -0.63 -22.82 -16.19
C VAL A 448 -2.00 -23.45 -16.36
N ALA A 449 -2.47 -23.57 -17.60
CA ALA A 449 -3.75 -24.20 -17.93
C ALA A 449 -3.55 -25.29 -19.00
N ILE A 450 -4.46 -26.27 -19.00
CA ILE A 450 -4.48 -27.38 -19.95
C ILE A 450 -5.82 -27.42 -20.68
N SER A 451 -5.76 -27.76 -21.97
CA SER A 451 -6.88 -28.29 -22.73
C SER A 451 -6.49 -29.72 -23.18
N PRO A 452 -7.17 -30.77 -22.69
CA PRO A 452 -6.94 -32.16 -23.08
C PRO A 452 -7.06 -32.43 -24.58
N GLU A 453 -6.60 -33.60 -25.02
CA GLU A 453 -6.68 -33.96 -26.45
C GLU A 453 -8.15 -34.14 -26.87
N GLY A 454 -8.57 -33.41 -27.90
CA GLY A 454 -9.95 -33.44 -28.38
C GLY A 454 -10.93 -32.52 -27.64
N GLU A 455 -10.48 -31.79 -26.61
CA GLU A 455 -11.28 -30.76 -25.94
C GLU A 455 -10.98 -29.35 -26.51
N GLU A 456 -12.00 -28.50 -26.59
CA GLU A 456 -11.84 -27.09 -26.97
C GLU A 456 -11.69 -26.16 -25.76
N SER A 457 -12.30 -26.54 -24.63
CA SER A 457 -12.29 -25.83 -23.35
C SER A 457 -10.96 -25.96 -22.61
N TRP A 458 -10.75 -25.05 -21.64
CA TRP A 458 -9.53 -24.97 -20.85
C TRP A 458 -9.82 -25.09 -19.35
N GLN A 459 -8.90 -25.68 -18.59
CA GLN A 459 -8.93 -25.76 -17.13
C GLN A 459 -7.57 -25.40 -16.54
N LEU A 460 -7.53 -24.83 -15.33
CA LEU A 460 -6.27 -24.64 -14.61
C LEU A 460 -5.61 -25.99 -14.35
N LEU A 461 -4.28 -26.04 -14.41
CA LEU A 461 -3.55 -27.26 -14.10
C LEU A 461 -3.57 -27.51 -12.59
N THR A 462 -4.08 -28.68 -12.18
CA THR A 462 -4.24 -29.10 -10.78
C THR A 462 -3.51 -30.43 -10.54
N PRO A 463 -2.88 -30.61 -9.36
CA PRO A 463 -2.30 -31.89 -8.93
C PRO A 463 -3.30 -32.79 -8.17
N GLY A 464 -4.47 -32.28 -7.79
CA GLY A 464 -5.56 -33.04 -7.18
C GLY A 464 -6.74 -33.24 -8.14
N ASP A 465 -7.81 -33.89 -7.66
CA ASP A 465 -9.02 -34.20 -8.45
C ASP A 465 -9.88 -32.97 -8.83
N ASP A 466 -9.54 -31.78 -8.32
CA ASP A 466 -10.23 -30.52 -8.59
C ASP A 466 -10.17 -30.16 -10.09
N LYS A 467 -11.34 -29.99 -10.72
CA LYS A 467 -11.47 -29.44 -12.07
C LYS A 467 -11.92 -27.97 -12.00
N ILE A 468 -10.99 -27.06 -12.31
CA ILE A 468 -11.24 -25.62 -12.25
C ILE A 468 -11.26 -25.07 -13.68
N ALA A 469 -12.45 -24.81 -14.21
CA ALA A 469 -12.63 -24.27 -15.55
C ALA A 469 -11.94 -22.91 -15.70
N TYR A 470 -11.20 -22.72 -16.79
CA TYR A 470 -10.43 -21.51 -17.09
C TYR A 470 -11.19 -20.58 -18.05
N THR A 471 -12.41 -20.25 -17.64
CA THR A 471 -13.31 -19.27 -18.27
C THR A 471 -13.34 -17.99 -17.43
N ASP A 472 -14.07 -16.94 -17.86
CA ASP A 472 -14.20 -15.73 -17.03
C ASP A 472 -14.95 -16.00 -15.72
N GLU A 473 -16.00 -16.82 -15.77
CA GLU A 473 -16.79 -17.22 -14.60
C GLU A 473 -15.99 -18.16 -13.69
N GLY A 474 -15.36 -19.21 -14.26
CA GLY A 474 -14.56 -20.17 -13.50
C GLY A 474 -13.35 -19.53 -12.83
N TRP A 475 -12.69 -18.59 -13.51
CA TRP A 475 -11.64 -17.78 -12.89
C TRP A 475 -12.18 -16.86 -11.78
N ALA A 476 -13.32 -16.18 -11.99
CA ALA A 476 -13.89 -15.30 -10.97
C ALA A 476 -14.29 -16.06 -9.69
N ALA A 477 -14.87 -17.26 -9.83
CA ALA A 477 -15.19 -18.13 -8.70
C ALA A 477 -13.92 -18.61 -7.97
N TYR A 478 -12.91 -19.07 -8.71
CA TYR A 478 -11.61 -19.45 -8.15
C TYR A 478 -10.93 -18.27 -7.41
N GLU A 479 -10.92 -17.08 -8.03
CA GLU A 479 -10.32 -15.88 -7.44
C GLU A 479 -11.04 -15.47 -6.14
N ALA A 480 -12.37 -15.54 -6.10
CA ALA A 480 -13.13 -15.22 -4.89
C ALA A 480 -12.78 -16.16 -3.72
N GLU A 481 -12.80 -17.48 -3.97
CA GLU A 481 -12.44 -18.52 -2.99
C GLU A 481 -10.99 -18.38 -2.50
N ARG A 482 -10.04 -18.17 -3.43
CA ARG A 482 -8.62 -17.98 -3.10
C ARG A 482 -8.36 -16.67 -2.36
N ARG A 483 -9.15 -15.61 -2.59
CA ARG A 483 -9.06 -14.35 -1.82
C ARG A 483 -9.47 -14.53 -0.36
N GLU A 484 -10.45 -15.38 -0.07
CA GLU A 484 -10.82 -15.77 1.29
C GLU A 484 -9.69 -16.58 1.95
N TRP A 485 -9.12 -17.56 1.23
CA TRP A 485 -7.96 -18.32 1.70
C TRP A 485 -6.73 -17.44 2.00
N LEU A 486 -6.42 -16.47 1.12
CA LEU A 486 -5.36 -15.49 1.33
C LEU A 486 -5.62 -14.64 2.58
N ALA A 487 -6.85 -14.11 2.75
CA ALA A 487 -7.21 -13.32 3.92
C ALA A 487 -7.01 -14.10 5.24
N GLY A 488 -7.36 -15.40 5.26
CA GLY A 488 -7.11 -16.29 6.39
C GLY A 488 -5.64 -16.62 6.63
N THR A 489 -4.84 -16.73 5.57
CA THR A 489 -3.37 -16.92 5.64
C THR A 489 -2.67 -15.67 6.17
N ASP A 490 -3.02 -14.50 5.63
CA ASP A 490 -2.51 -13.20 6.02
C ASP A 490 -2.85 -12.89 7.49
N ALA A 491 -4.09 -13.18 7.94
CA ALA A 491 -4.50 -13.00 9.33
C ALA A 491 -3.65 -13.85 10.31
N LYS A 492 -3.34 -15.10 9.93
CA LYS A 492 -2.45 -15.97 10.72
C LYS A 492 -1.02 -15.43 10.77
N ALA A 493 -0.50 -14.93 9.65
CA ALA A 493 0.83 -14.33 9.58
C ALA A 493 0.94 -13.06 10.45
N ARG A 494 -0.06 -12.16 10.42
CA ARG A 494 -0.15 -11.00 11.33
C ARG A 494 -0.21 -11.41 12.79
N ALA A 495 -1.05 -12.39 13.12
CA ALA A 495 -1.21 -12.86 14.50
C ALA A 495 0.09 -13.48 15.06
N ALA A 496 0.81 -14.27 14.25
CA ALA A 496 2.12 -14.80 14.61
C ALA A 496 3.12 -13.67 14.92
N LYS A 497 3.23 -12.67 14.03
CA LYS A 497 4.11 -11.51 14.22
C LYS A 497 3.75 -10.63 15.42
N ARG A 498 2.45 -10.46 15.73
CA ARG A 498 2.03 -9.81 16.99
C ARG A 498 2.46 -10.59 18.23
N THR A 499 2.41 -11.93 18.17
CA THR A 499 2.75 -12.80 19.31
C THR A 499 4.23 -12.66 19.71
N GLU A 500 5.11 -12.36 18.75
CA GLU A 500 6.54 -12.07 19.01
C GLU A 500 6.73 -10.88 19.99
N HIS A 501 5.81 -9.92 20.04
CA HIS A 501 5.83 -8.76 20.94
C HIS A 501 4.87 -8.88 22.15
N ALA A 502 4.29 -10.06 22.40
CA ALA A 502 3.28 -10.24 23.46
C ALA A 502 3.80 -9.87 24.86
N ALA A 503 5.10 -10.08 25.14
CA ALA A 503 5.71 -9.72 26.42
C ALA A 503 5.76 -8.20 26.67
N TYR A 504 6.02 -7.40 25.63
CA TYR A 504 5.96 -5.94 25.72
C TYR A 504 4.53 -5.47 26.05
N TRP A 505 3.53 -6.01 25.33
CA TRP A 505 2.14 -5.67 25.58
C TRP A 505 1.63 -6.15 26.95
N ALA A 506 2.05 -7.31 27.43
CA ALA A 506 1.73 -7.77 28.79
C ALA A 506 2.22 -6.78 29.86
N LYS A 507 3.46 -6.27 29.74
CA LYS A 507 4.00 -5.21 30.62
C LYS A 507 3.19 -3.91 30.53
N ARG A 508 2.68 -3.55 29.34
CA ARG A 508 1.76 -2.40 29.17
C ARG A 508 0.42 -2.61 29.88
N ARG A 509 -0.13 -3.83 29.88
CA ARG A 509 -1.37 -4.17 30.62
C ARG A 509 -1.15 -4.12 32.13
N GLU A 510 -0.08 -4.73 32.65
CA GLU A 510 0.27 -4.68 34.08
C GLU A 510 0.43 -3.22 34.57
N ALA A 511 1.09 -2.36 33.78
CA ALA A 511 1.22 -0.95 34.12
C ALA A 511 -0.13 -0.20 34.15
N ALA A 512 -1.06 -0.54 33.25
CA ALA A 512 -2.41 0.01 33.23
C ALA A 512 -3.27 -0.48 34.41
N GLU A 513 -3.23 -1.77 34.73
CA GLU A 513 -3.90 -2.36 35.90
C GLU A 513 -3.39 -1.74 37.20
N LYS A 514 -2.08 -1.59 37.34
CA LYS A 514 -1.46 -0.94 38.51
C LYS A 514 -1.92 0.52 38.64
N TRP A 515 -1.88 1.29 37.56
CA TRP A 515 -2.35 2.68 37.58
C TRP A 515 -3.84 2.78 37.93
N LEU A 516 -4.69 1.91 37.36
CA LEU A 516 -6.11 1.84 37.68
C LEU A 516 -6.38 1.52 39.17
N ALA A 517 -5.51 0.74 39.81
CA ALA A 517 -5.60 0.45 41.25
C ALA A 517 -5.11 1.60 42.16
N GLU A 518 -4.24 2.48 41.65
CA GLU A 518 -3.71 3.64 42.37
C GLU A 518 -4.64 4.87 42.28
N VAL A 519 -5.40 5.04 41.19
CA VAL A 519 -6.32 6.18 41.02
C VAL A 519 -7.66 5.97 41.74
N LYS A 520 -8.17 7.04 42.37
CA LYS A 520 -9.49 7.03 43.03
C LYS A 520 -10.60 6.67 42.01
N PRO A 521 -11.39 5.60 42.22
CA PRO A 521 -12.47 5.21 41.30
C PRO A 521 -13.51 6.30 41.08
N VAL A 522 -14.09 6.36 39.88
CA VAL A 522 -15.27 7.19 39.60
C VAL A 522 -16.51 6.43 40.09
N ALA A 523 -17.23 7.01 41.03
CA ALA A 523 -18.45 6.39 41.56
C ALA A 523 -19.59 6.52 40.54
N VAL A 524 -20.27 5.41 40.25
CA VAL A 524 -21.51 5.41 39.47
C VAL A 524 -22.63 5.94 40.38
N PRO A 525 -23.41 6.96 39.97
CA PRO A 525 -24.50 7.48 40.77
C PRO A 525 -25.66 6.48 40.91
N ALA A 526 -26.55 6.72 41.88
CA ALA A 526 -27.82 6.02 41.94
C ALA A 526 -28.76 6.55 40.84
N VAL A 527 -29.59 5.66 40.27
CA VAL A 527 -30.63 6.06 39.30
C VAL A 527 -31.67 6.93 40.03
N PRO A 528 -32.00 8.13 39.52
CA PRO A 528 -33.06 8.95 40.11
C PRO A 528 -34.44 8.28 39.98
N GLU A 529 -35.37 8.63 40.88
CA GLU A 529 -36.71 8.04 40.87
C GLU A 529 -37.45 8.35 39.55
N GLY A 530 -38.03 7.31 38.93
CA GLY A 530 -38.75 7.41 37.67
C GLY A 530 -37.92 7.25 36.39
N TYR A 531 -36.59 7.15 36.48
CA TYR A 531 -35.70 7.00 35.31
C TYR A 531 -35.38 5.52 35.00
N PRO A 532 -35.27 5.13 33.70
CA PRO A 532 -34.97 3.76 33.30
C PRO A 532 -33.48 3.55 32.94
N ALA A 533 -32.85 2.57 33.58
CA ALA A 533 -31.45 2.21 33.33
C ALA A 533 -31.27 0.75 32.85
N ASN A 534 -30.49 0.56 31.78
CA ASN A 534 -30.01 -0.75 31.33
C ASN A 534 -28.61 -1.04 31.86
N ASN A 535 -27.74 -0.01 31.94
CA ASN A 535 -26.38 -0.12 32.46
C ASN A 535 -25.89 1.19 33.10
N GLU A 536 -24.64 1.22 33.56
CA GLU A 536 -24.04 2.33 34.31
C GLU A 536 -24.01 3.66 33.53
N ILE A 537 -24.04 3.65 32.19
CA ILE A 537 -24.11 4.88 31.38
C ILE A 537 -25.41 5.63 31.67
N ASP A 538 -26.52 4.90 31.74
CA ASP A 538 -27.84 5.48 31.99
C ASP A 538 -27.88 6.14 33.36
N HIS A 539 -27.25 5.55 34.38
CA HIS A 539 -27.14 6.16 35.71
C HIS A 539 -26.51 7.57 35.66
N PHE A 540 -25.41 7.74 34.91
CA PHE A 540 -24.76 9.05 34.76
C PHE A 540 -25.62 10.04 33.95
N ILE A 541 -26.25 9.59 32.87
CA ILE A 541 -27.15 10.42 32.05
C ILE A 541 -28.34 10.89 32.88
N ASP A 542 -29.05 9.97 33.51
CA ASP A 542 -30.29 10.24 34.22
C ASP A 542 -30.02 11.12 35.46
N ALA A 543 -28.92 10.87 36.19
CA ALA A 543 -28.49 11.76 37.27
C ALA A 543 -28.12 13.18 36.78
N ARG A 544 -27.52 13.31 35.58
CA ARG A 544 -27.25 14.63 34.99
C ARG A 544 -28.53 15.33 34.55
N ILE A 545 -29.47 14.62 33.94
CA ILE A 545 -30.80 15.15 33.55
C ILE A 545 -31.53 15.67 34.80
N ALA A 546 -31.65 14.86 35.85
CA ALA A 546 -32.33 15.25 37.08
C ALA A 546 -31.68 16.47 37.75
N LYS A 547 -30.33 16.55 37.75
CA LYS A 547 -29.59 17.70 38.27
C LYS A 547 -29.85 18.98 37.44
N VAL A 548 -29.74 18.92 36.11
CA VAL A 548 -29.96 20.12 35.26
C VAL A 548 -31.43 20.54 35.23
N ALA A 549 -32.37 19.60 35.36
CA ALA A 549 -33.79 19.92 35.52
C ALA A 549 -34.03 20.76 36.78
N ALA A 550 -33.48 20.35 37.93
CA ALA A 550 -33.58 21.11 39.18
C ALA A 550 -32.89 22.49 39.09
N GLU A 551 -31.68 22.56 38.53
CA GLU A 551 -30.96 23.82 38.26
C GLU A 551 -31.80 24.75 37.36
N SER A 552 -32.51 24.20 36.38
CA SER A 552 -33.37 24.95 35.46
C SER A 552 -34.65 25.45 36.13
N GLU A 553 -35.31 24.63 36.96
CA GLU A 553 -36.48 25.07 37.74
C GLU A 553 -36.12 26.21 38.71
N GLU A 554 -34.95 26.15 39.34
CA GLU A 554 -34.42 27.21 40.20
C GLU A 554 -34.16 28.51 39.41
N SER A 555 -33.49 28.42 38.24
CA SER A 555 -33.23 29.57 37.35
C SER A 555 -34.49 30.30 36.90
N HIS A 556 -35.57 29.56 36.59
CA HIS A 556 -36.84 30.15 36.15
C HIS A 556 -37.74 30.62 37.33
N SER A 557 -37.32 30.41 38.58
CA SER A 557 -38.06 30.88 39.77
C SER A 557 -37.78 32.36 40.12
N GLY A 558 -36.68 32.91 39.61
CA GLY A 558 -36.30 34.31 39.73
C GLY A 558 -37.06 35.23 38.77
N THR A 559 -36.62 36.47 38.68
CA THR A 559 -37.12 37.47 37.73
C THR A 559 -36.08 37.93 36.70
N VAL A 560 -34.87 37.37 36.77
CA VAL A 560 -33.80 37.52 35.78
C VAL A 560 -33.36 36.13 35.31
N ASP A 561 -33.48 35.83 34.02
CA ASP A 561 -33.01 34.56 33.47
C ASP A 561 -31.55 34.65 32.99
N TYR A 562 -30.74 33.64 33.27
CA TYR A 562 -29.33 33.66 32.87
C TYR A 562 -29.15 33.72 31.34
N PHE A 563 -29.93 32.94 30.59
CA PHE A 563 -29.75 32.78 29.15
C PHE A 563 -30.39 33.89 28.32
N GLU A 564 -31.45 34.53 28.82
CA GLU A 564 -32.11 35.66 28.15
C GLU A 564 -31.55 37.03 28.59
N ASP A 565 -31.24 37.23 29.88
CA ASP A 565 -30.88 38.55 30.43
C ASP A 565 -29.38 38.72 30.74
N VAL A 566 -28.69 37.68 31.22
CA VAL A 566 -27.30 37.77 31.74
C VAL A 566 -26.25 37.46 30.68
N GLN A 567 -26.34 36.30 30.02
CA GLN A 567 -25.36 35.84 29.03
C GLN A 567 -25.11 36.88 27.92
N PRO A 568 -26.12 37.57 27.34
CA PRO A 568 -25.88 38.58 26.30
C PRO A 568 -24.98 39.74 26.77
N ILE A 569 -25.03 40.09 28.06
CA ILE A 569 -24.18 41.12 28.66
C ILE A 569 -22.73 40.60 28.75
N LEU A 570 -22.54 39.39 29.28
CA LEU A 570 -21.21 38.78 29.44
C LEU A 570 -20.53 38.51 28.08
N GLU A 571 -21.30 38.09 27.07
CA GLU A 571 -20.84 37.92 25.68
C GLU A 571 -20.39 39.24 25.06
N ALA A 572 -21.18 40.30 25.19
CA ALA A 572 -20.88 41.59 24.59
C ALA A 572 -19.73 42.35 25.28
N ARG A 573 -19.46 42.09 26.56
CA ARG A 573 -18.56 42.91 27.40
C ARG A 573 -17.34 42.18 27.96
N CYS A 574 -17.44 40.88 28.23
CA CYS A 574 -16.44 40.16 29.04
C CYS A 574 -15.70 39.06 28.27
N TYR A 575 -16.38 38.34 27.38
CA TYR A 575 -15.83 37.12 26.75
C TYR A 575 -14.56 37.36 25.90
N ASP A 576 -14.40 38.52 25.29
CA ASP A 576 -13.19 38.90 24.52
C ASP A 576 -11.88 38.80 25.33
N CYS A 577 -11.95 38.89 26.66
CA CYS A 577 -10.79 38.80 27.56
C CYS A 577 -10.85 37.63 28.54
N HIS A 578 -12.04 37.09 28.83
CA HIS A 578 -12.29 36.12 29.90
C HIS A 578 -12.89 34.79 29.41
N ARG A 579 -12.59 34.40 28.17
CA ARG A 579 -13.00 33.13 27.54
C ARG A 579 -11.78 32.31 27.07
N GLY A 580 -11.90 30.98 27.12
CA GLY A 580 -10.91 30.03 26.57
C GLY A 580 -9.62 29.89 27.38
N GLY A 581 -8.65 29.14 26.84
CA GLY A 581 -7.42 28.75 27.55
C GLY A 581 -6.39 29.87 27.82
N LYS A 582 -6.65 31.11 27.37
CA LYS A 582 -5.77 32.29 27.55
C LYS A 582 -6.51 33.47 28.20
N ALA A 583 -7.53 33.18 29.02
CA ALA A 583 -8.30 34.18 29.76
C ALA A 583 -7.42 34.99 30.75
N LYS A 584 -7.68 36.30 30.86
CA LYS A 584 -6.86 37.21 31.68
C LYS A 584 -7.10 37.03 33.18
N GLY A 585 -6.03 37.15 33.97
CA GLY A 585 -6.06 36.97 35.43
C GLY A 585 -6.54 35.57 35.83
N GLU A 586 -6.34 34.59 34.96
CA GLU A 586 -6.89 33.22 35.02
C GLU A 586 -8.42 33.13 35.19
N LEU A 587 -9.14 34.24 35.03
CA LEU A 587 -10.57 34.35 35.27
C LEU A 587 -11.37 34.00 34.01
N ARG A 588 -12.14 32.91 34.09
CA ARG A 588 -13.13 32.48 33.08
C ARG A 588 -14.53 32.95 33.47
N ILE A 589 -15.12 33.81 32.65
CA ILE A 589 -16.50 34.35 32.82
C ILE A 589 -17.52 33.59 31.94
N ASP A 590 -17.05 32.71 31.05
CA ASP A 590 -17.89 31.78 30.28
C ASP A 590 -18.20 30.46 31.01
N ARG A 591 -17.92 30.36 32.31
CA ARG A 591 -18.10 29.14 33.12
C ARG A 591 -18.57 29.43 34.54
N HIS A 592 -19.69 28.81 34.94
CA HIS A 592 -20.28 28.94 36.28
C HIS A 592 -19.30 28.60 37.41
N ASP A 593 -18.73 27.39 37.43
CA ASP A 593 -17.77 26.95 38.45
C ASP A 593 -16.54 27.86 38.56
N SER A 594 -16.12 28.47 37.43
CA SER A 594 -14.99 29.40 37.41
C SER A 594 -15.36 30.77 37.97
N MET A 595 -16.57 31.27 37.71
CA MET A 595 -17.05 32.51 38.33
C MET A 595 -17.29 32.34 39.83
N LEU A 596 -17.73 31.16 40.29
CA LEU A 596 -17.82 30.83 41.72
C LEU A 596 -16.44 30.74 42.39
N LYS A 597 -15.40 30.28 41.68
CA LYS A 597 -14.04 30.18 42.20
C LYS A 597 -13.28 31.52 42.18
N GLY A 598 -13.49 32.32 41.14
CA GLY A 598 -12.72 33.53 40.88
C GLY A 598 -11.44 33.32 40.07
N GLY A 599 -10.76 34.44 39.80
CA GLY A 599 -9.43 34.49 39.17
C GLY A 599 -8.28 34.55 40.17
N GLU A 600 -7.14 35.05 39.71
CA GLU A 600 -5.87 35.13 40.46
C GLU A 600 -5.95 35.97 41.76
N SER A 601 -6.71 37.08 41.74
CA SER A 601 -6.53 38.18 42.72
C SER A 601 -7.76 38.53 43.56
N ASP A 602 -8.97 38.41 43.01
CA ASP A 602 -10.16 39.12 43.52
C ASP A 602 -11.15 38.24 44.32
N GLY A 603 -10.84 36.95 44.51
CA GLY A 603 -11.79 35.98 45.04
C GLY A 603 -12.95 35.69 44.07
N PRO A 604 -14.07 35.10 44.55
CA PRO A 604 -15.22 34.76 43.72
C PRO A 604 -15.68 35.93 42.85
N THR A 605 -15.93 35.66 41.57
CA THR A 605 -16.53 36.63 40.63
C THR A 605 -18.02 36.75 40.85
N ILE A 606 -18.68 35.64 41.21
CA ILE A 606 -20.04 35.63 41.75
C ILE A 606 -20.06 34.84 43.06
N ALA A 607 -20.78 35.36 44.04
CA ALA A 607 -21.12 34.72 45.29
C ALA A 607 -22.66 34.72 45.40
N PRO A 608 -23.32 33.56 45.24
CA PRO A 608 -24.77 33.44 45.32
C PRO A 608 -25.37 34.14 46.55
N HIS A 609 -26.36 35.01 46.32
CA HIS A 609 -27.02 35.87 47.32
C HIS A 609 -26.11 36.90 48.03
N ASP A 610 -24.86 37.08 47.60
CA ASP A 610 -23.92 38.06 48.17
C ASP A 610 -23.31 38.94 47.07
N VAL A 611 -24.02 40.04 46.77
CA VAL A 611 -23.56 41.09 45.84
C VAL A 611 -22.25 41.71 46.30
N ALA A 612 -22.05 41.91 47.61
CA ALA A 612 -20.85 42.56 48.15
C ALA A 612 -19.62 41.65 48.11
N GLY A 613 -19.81 40.34 48.23
CA GLY A 613 -18.79 39.31 48.04
C GLY A 613 -18.51 38.94 46.57
N SER A 614 -19.29 39.46 45.62
CA SER A 614 -19.18 39.15 44.19
C SER A 614 -18.28 40.14 43.47
N SER A 615 -17.07 39.73 43.07
CA SER A 615 -16.12 40.66 42.45
C SER A 615 -16.55 41.20 41.07
N LEU A 616 -17.53 40.57 40.40
CA LEU A 616 -18.11 41.06 39.16
C LEU A 616 -18.70 42.47 39.30
N ILE A 617 -19.47 42.75 40.36
CA ILE A 617 -20.28 43.96 40.45
C ILE A 617 -19.42 45.19 40.73
N TRP A 618 -18.48 45.12 41.68
CA TRP A 618 -17.57 46.25 41.92
C TRP A 618 -16.66 46.50 40.72
N ARG A 619 -16.18 45.44 40.03
CA ARG A 619 -15.35 45.56 38.80
C ARG A 619 -16.05 46.25 37.63
N VAL A 620 -17.37 46.20 37.51
CA VAL A 620 -18.13 46.86 36.43
C VAL A 620 -18.73 48.22 36.82
N THR A 621 -18.66 48.60 38.11
CA THR A 621 -19.30 49.82 38.63
C THR A 621 -18.31 51.00 38.61
N PRO A 622 -18.56 52.07 37.84
CA PRO A 622 -17.56 53.14 37.62
C PRO A 622 -17.03 53.84 38.88
N ASP A 623 -17.90 54.12 39.84
CA ASP A 623 -17.54 54.84 41.07
C ASP A 623 -16.81 53.94 42.10
N GLU A 624 -16.83 52.62 41.91
CA GLU A 624 -16.20 51.64 42.80
C GLU A 624 -14.89 51.09 42.24
N ALA A 625 -14.84 50.82 40.93
CA ALA A 625 -13.67 50.21 40.28
C ALA A 625 -12.49 51.18 40.04
N GLY A 626 -12.76 52.46 39.75
CA GLY A 626 -11.71 53.40 39.35
C GLY A 626 -10.89 52.90 38.14
N ASP A 627 -9.55 52.84 38.28
CA ASP A 627 -8.64 52.35 37.22
C ASP A 627 -8.77 50.84 36.95
N ASP A 628 -9.42 50.09 37.85
CA ASP A 628 -9.59 48.64 37.82
C ASP A 628 -10.86 48.18 37.06
N ILE A 629 -11.55 49.11 36.39
CA ILE A 629 -12.85 48.88 35.71
C ILE A 629 -12.79 47.90 34.53
N MET A 630 -13.82 47.06 34.45
CA MET A 630 -14.04 46.08 33.39
C MET A 630 -15.30 46.42 32.57
N PRO A 631 -15.24 46.38 31.22
CA PRO A 631 -14.05 46.15 30.40
C PRO A 631 -13.10 47.38 30.39
N PRO A 632 -11.77 47.19 30.45
CA PRO A 632 -10.79 48.28 30.53
C PRO A 632 -10.58 48.98 29.17
N LYS A 633 -11.25 48.50 28.12
CA LYS A 633 -11.29 49.05 26.76
C LYS A 633 -12.64 48.73 26.13
N GLY A 634 -13.36 49.76 25.70
CA GLY A 634 -14.72 49.65 25.17
C GLY A 634 -15.65 50.60 25.92
N GLU A 635 -16.94 50.53 25.60
CA GLU A 635 -17.98 51.19 26.41
C GLU A 635 -18.21 50.40 27.71
N PRO A 636 -18.29 51.06 28.88
CA PRO A 636 -18.70 50.43 30.14
C PRO A 636 -20.09 49.79 30.05
N LEU A 637 -20.43 48.99 31.06
CA LEU A 637 -21.80 48.51 31.23
C LEU A 637 -22.71 49.69 31.63
N THR A 638 -23.92 49.72 31.08
CA THR A 638 -24.96 50.69 31.44
C THR A 638 -25.54 50.37 32.82
N GLU A 639 -26.14 51.37 33.49
CA GLU A 639 -26.84 51.19 34.77
C GLU A 639 -27.87 50.04 34.72
N LYS A 640 -28.53 49.82 33.57
CA LYS A 640 -29.46 48.71 33.37
C LYS A 640 -28.75 47.36 33.32
N GLU A 641 -27.65 47.24 32.57
CA GLU A 641 -26.86 46.01 32.50
C GLU A 641 -26.30 45.65 33.89
N ILE A 642 -25.77 46.63 34.63
CA ILE A 642 -25.29 46.44 36.01
C ILE A 642 -26.45 46.00 36.93
N ALA A 643 -27.60 46.67 36.87
CA ALA A 643 -28.76 46.30 37.68
C ALA A 643 -29.28 44.88 37.39
N THR A 644 -29.24 44.42 36.13
CA THR A 644 -29.54 43.03 35.75
C THR A 644 -28.56 42.05 36.40
N LEU A 645 -27.25 42.30 36.31
CA LEU A 645 -26.23 41.44 36.91
C LEU A 645 -26.32 41.39 38.44
N THR A 646 -26.51 42.55 39.09
CA THR A 646 -26.71 42.65 40.54
C THR A 646 -27.92 41.83 40.98
N LYS A 647 -29.06 42.02 40.32
CA LYS A 647 -30.31 41.34 40.68
C LYS A 647 -30.24 39.82 40.48
N TRP A 648 -29.60 39.38 39.41
CA TRP A 648 -29.32 37.94 39.21
C TRP A 648 -28.52 37.35 40.37
N ILE A 649 -27.52 38.07 40.88
CA ILE A 649 -26.73 37.63 42.05
C ILE A 649 -27.55 37.63 43.34
N GLU A 650 -28.38 38.66 43.58
CA GLU A 650 -29.32 38.70 44.72
C GLU A 650 -30.26 37.48 44.71
N GLU A 651 -30.78 37.12 43.53
CA GLU A 651 -31.67 35.98 43.31
C GLU A 651 -30.94 34.61 43.37
N GLY A 652 -29.62 34.59 43.57
CA GLY A 652 -28.82 33.37 43.80
C GLY A 652 -27.82 33.03 42.70
N ALA A 653 -27.68 33.88 41.69
CA ALA A 653 -26.83 33.69 40.53
C ALA A 653 -27.11 32.35 39.77
N ALA A 654 -28.37 31.90 39.78
CA ALA A 654 -28.77 30.64 39.17
C ALA A 654 -28.37 30.59 37.68
N TRP A 655 -27.64 29.55 37.31
CA TRP A 655 -27.10 29.35 35.96
C TRP A 655 -27.06 27.86 35.62
N PRO A 656 -28.09 27.32 34.95
CA PRO A 656 -28.09 25.95 34.45
C PRO A 656 -27.00 25.79 33.38
N GLN A 657 -26.23 24.70 33.38
CA GLN A 657 -25.11 24.56 32.41
C GLN A 657 -25.57 24.60 30.93
N PHE A 658 -26.81 24.22 30.65
CA PHE A 658 -27.36 24.16 29.29
C PHE A 658 -28.72 24.85 29.20
N LYS A 659 -28.94 25.56 28.09
CA LYS A 659 -30.26 26.09 27.71
C LYS A 659 -31.13 24.95 27.15
N VAL A 660 -31.81 24.22 28.03
CA VAL A 660 -32.66 23.07 27.69
C VAL A 660 -34.07 23.31 28.20
N THR A 661 -35.06 23.18 27.32
CA THR A 661 -36.49 23.45 27.61
C THR A 661 -37.34 22.19 27.75
N ASN A 662 -36.76 21.01 27.50
CA ASN A 662 -37.43 19.71 27.63
C ASN A 662 -36.49 18.71 28.32
N PHE A 663 -37.00 18.00 29.32
CA PHE A 663 -36.27 16.95 30.06
C PHE A 663 -36.92 15.56 29.90
N THR A 664 -37.95 15.45 29.06
CA THR A 664 -38.71 14.22 28.83
C THR A 664 -37.93 13.25 27.95
N LEU A 665 -37.82 12.00 28.38
CA LEU A 665 -37.22 10.92 27.61
C LEU A 665 -38.17 10.43 26.52
N THR A 666 -37.67 10.14 25.32
CA THR A 666 -38.42 9.35 24.33
C THR A 666 -38.50 7.88 24.76
N PRO A 667 -39.57 7.14 24.36
CA PRO A 667 -39.68 5.70 24.62
C PRO A 667 -38.58 4.92 23.90
N LEU A 668 -38.41 3.63 24.17
CA LEU A 668 -37.51 2.77 23.38
C LEU A 668 -37.97 2.69 21.92
N ALA A 669 -37.00 2.70 21.00
CA ALA A 669 -37.19 2.47 19.57
C ALA A 669 -37.86 1.10 19.31
N GLY A 670 -38.64 1.01 18.23
CA GLY A 670 -39.21 -0.26 17.77
C GLY A 670 -38.11 -1.27 17.39
N ASP A 671 -38.41 -2.57 17.42
CA ASP A 671 -37.38 -3.59 17.20
C ASP A 671 -36.71 -3.53 15.82
N LEU A 672 -37.46 -3.21 14.76
CA LEU A 672 -36.90 -3.01 13.41
C LEU A 672 -36.16 -1.67 13.26
N GLU A 673 -36.62 -0.63 13.96
CA GLU A 673 -35.99 0.71 14.02
C GLU A 673 -34.61 0.60 14.69
N PHE A 674 -34.57 0.00 15.88
CA PHE A 674 -33.33 -0.38 16.59
C PHE A 674 -32.42 -1.24 15.70
N LEU A 675 -32.97 -2.28 15.06
CA LEU A 675 -32.17 -3.17 14.20
C LEU A 675 -31.52 -2.39 13.04
N ARG A 676 -32.27 -1.51 12.35
CA ARG A 676 -31.71 -0.68 11.27
C ARG A 676 -30.63 0.27 11.80
N ARG A 677 -30.87 0.93 12.95
CA ARG A 677 -29.90 1.84 13.58
C ARG A 677 -28.60 1.13 13.94
N VAL A 678 -28.67 0.03 14.68
CA VAL A 678 -27.47 -0.71 15.14
C VAL A 678 -26.67 -1.27 13.96
N TYR A 679 -27.34 -1.77 12.90
CA TYR A 679 -26.68 -2.20 11.67
C TYR A 679 -25.94 -1.06 10.96
N LEU A 680 -26.59 0.09 10.76
CA LEU A 680 -25.97 1.25 10.12
C LEU A 680 -24.81 1.83 10.95
N ASP A 681 -24.88 1.77 12.28
CA ASP A 681 -23.83 2.25 13.17
C ASP A 681 -22.61 1.33 13.25
N THR A 682 -22.83 0.01 13.32
CA THR A 682 -21.77 -0.99 13.51
C THR A 682 -21.15 -1.45 12.19
N VAL A 683 -21.96 -1.89 11.21
CA VAL A 683 -21.52 -2.52 9.95
C VAL A 683 -21.79 -1.67 8.70
N GLY A 684 -22.51 -0.55 8.84
CA GLY A 684 -22.61 0.49 7.82
C GLY A 684 -23.60 0.25 6.69
N VAL A 685 -24.26 -0.91 6.67
CA VAL A 685 -25.30 -1.31 5.71
C VAL A 685 -26.54 -1.83 6.45
N PRO A 686 -27.75 -1.72 5.89
CA PRO A 686 -28.96 -2.29 6.49
C PRO A 686 -28.87 -3.83 6.57
N PRO A 687 -29.63 -4.47 7.49
CA PRO A 687 -29.66 -5.92 7.60
C PRO A 687 -30.30 -6.57 6.37
N SER A 688 -29.77 -7.70 5.94
CA SER A 688 -30.41 -8.57 4.96
C SER A 688 -31.69 -9.22 5.50
N GLU A 689 -32.56 -9.72 4.61
CA GLU A 689 -33.79 -10.42 5.00
C GLU A 689 -33.52 -11.57 5.99
N ALA A 690 -32.46 -12.37 5.76
CA ALA A 690 -32.06 -13.47 6.64
C ALA A 690 -31.62 -12.99 8.04
N GLU A 691 -30.93 -11.84 8.11
CA GLU A 691 -30.51 -11.24 9.38
C GLU A 691 -31.69 -10.67 10.18
N ILE A 692 -32.68 -10.07 9.49
CA ILE A 692 -33.94 -9.63 10.09
C ILE A 692 -34.71 -10.83 10.67
N GLN A 693 -34.88 -11.91 9.90
CA GLN A 693 -35.58 -13.12 10.38
C GLN A 693 -34.86 -13.73 11.59
N THR A 694 -33.53 -13.78 11.57
CA THR A 694 -32.73 -14.29 12.70
C THR A 694 -32.96 -13.46 13.97
N PHE A 695 -32.98 -12.12 13.86
CA PHE A 695 -33.22 -11.22 14.99
C PHE A 695 -34.65 -11.34 15.55
N LEU A 696 -35.66 -11.41 14.68
CA LEU A 696 -37.06 -11.52 15.09
C LEU A 696 -37.39 -12.89 15.72
N ALA A 697 -36.63 -13.94 15.39
CA ALA A 697 -36.76 -15.29 15.94
C ALA A 697 -36.11 -15.47 17.32
N ALA A 698 -35.13 -14.64 17.70
CA ALA A 698 -34.49 -14.65 19.02
C ALA A 698 -35.44 -14.13 20.13
N ASP A 699 -35.18 -14.46 21.41
CA ASP A 699 -36.02 -14.02 22.53
C ASP A 699 -36.05 -12.48 22.61
N ALA A 700 -37.25 -11.89 22.74
CA ALA A 700 -37.44 -10.45 22.86
C ALA A 700 -36.63 -9.80 24.00
N LYS A 701 -36.27 -10.56 25.03
CA LYS A 701 -35.46 -10.10 26.16
C LYS A 701 -33.96 -10.01 25.87
N THR A 702 -33.44 -10.80 24.93
CA THR A 702 -31.99 -10.93 24.69
C THR A 702 -31.57 -10.57 23.27
N ARG A 703 -32.47 -10.60 22.28
CA ARG A 703 -32.21 -10.35 20.84
C ARG A 703 -31.38 -9.10 20.57
N ARG A 704 -31.56 -8.03 21.35
CA ARG A 704 -30.81 -6.77 21.21
C ARG A 704 -29.35 -6.92 21.62
N VAL A 705 -29.09 -7.61 22.73
CA VAL A 705 -27.72 -7.92 23.20
C VAL A 705 -27.04 -8.88 22.22
N GLU A 706 -27.75 -9.94 21.82
CA GLU A 706 -27.26 -10.96 20.89
C GLU A 706 -26.89 -10.37 19.52
N VAL A 707 -27.70 -9.45 18.97
CA VAL A 707 -27.38 -8.80 17.70
C VAL A 707 -26.25 -7.78 17.83
N ILE A 708 -26.15 -7.06 18.96
CA ILE A 708 -25.00 -6.18 19.24
C ILE A 708 -23.71 -7.00 19.24
N ASP A 709 -23.67 -8.11 19.98
CA ASP A 709 -22.48 -8.96 20.08
C ASP A 709 -22.09 -9.55 18.72
N ARG A 710 -23.06 -10.08 17.97
CA ARG A 710 -22.85 -10.56 16.59
C ARG A 710 -22.28 -9.48 15.66
N LEU A 711 -22.77 -8.24 15.76
CA LEU A 711 -22.35 -7.13 14.90
C LEU A 711 -20.98 -6.55 15.27
N LEU A 712 -20.60 -6.62 16.54
CA LEU A 712 -19.26 -6.24 16.97
C LEU A 712 -18.23 -7.27 16.49
N ASP A 713 -18.55 -8.56 16.43
CA ASP A 713 -17.68 -9.60 15.88
C ASP A 713 -17.66 -9.65 14.33
N ASP A 714 -18.53 -8.90 13.66
CA ASP A 714 -18.64 -8.90 12.19
C ASP A 714 -17.48 -8.13 11.51
N SER A 715 -16.92 -8.70 10.43
CA SER A 715 -15.82 -8.07 9.69
C SER A 715 -16.22 -6.78 8.97
N ARG A 716 -17.52 -6.58 8.67
CA ARG A 716 -18.07 -5.33 8.13
C ARG A 716 -17.93 -4.14 9.09
N TRP A 717 -17.65 -4.38 10.39
CA TRP A 717 -17.20 -3.34 11.31
C TRP A 717 -16.02 -2.54 10.74
N ALA A 718 -15.04 -3.22 10.14
CA ALA A 718 -13.90 -2.53 9.54
C ALA A 718 -14.33 -1.61 8.38
N ASP A 719 -15.19 -2.07 7.48
CA ASP A 719 -15.72 -1.28 6.36
C ASP A 719 -16.40 0.02 6.86
N ARG A 720 -17.23 -0.08 7.90
CA ARG A 720 -17.93 1.07 8.52
C ARG A 720 -16.99 2.11 9.16
N TRP A 721 -15.83 1.67 9.63
CA TRP A 721 -14.87 2.54 10.31
C TRP A 721 -13.81 3.13 9.38
N MET A 722 -13.59 2.57 8.20
CA MET A 722 -12.56 3.05 7.26
C MET A 722 -12.73 4.52 6.85
N GLY A 723 -13.92 4.95 6.42
CA GLY A 723 -14.14 6.34 5.99
C GLY A 723 -13.82 7.38 7.07
N TYR A 724 -14.09 7.05 8.33
CA TYR A 724 -13.76 7.89 9.48
C TYR A 724 -12.25 7.93 9.75
N TRP A 725 -11.58 6.77 9.79
CA TRP A 725 -10.14 6.71 10.03
C TRP A 725 -9.32 7.34 8.91
N GLN A 726 -9.79 7.25 7.66
CA GLN A 726 -9.20 7.95 6.53
C GLN A 726 -9.28 9.49 6.70
N ASP A 727 -10.39 10.04 7.18
CA ASP A 727 -10.51 11.49 7.39
C ASP A 727 -9.72 12.02 8.57
N ILE A 728 -9.79 11.34 9.73
CA ILE A 728 -9.13 11.81 10.95
C ILE A 728 -7.59 11.70 10.86
N LEU A 729 -7.06 10.74 10.08
CA LEU A 729 -5.62 10.58 9.86
C LEU A 729 -5.11 11.26 8.57
N ALA A 730 -5.98 11.99 7.86
CA ALA A 730 -5.67 12.64 6.58
C ALA A 730 -5.00 11.67 5.57
N GLU A 731 -5.63 10.51 5.39
CA GLU A 731 -5.30 9.56 4.33
C GLU A 731 -5.68 10.20 2.99
N ASN A 732 -4.69 10.50 2.16
CA ASN A 732 -4.81 11.35 0.98
C ASN A 732 -4.55 10.54 -0.30
N PRO A 733 -5.58 9.84 -0.83
CA PRO A 733 -5.43 8.95 -1.97
C PRO A 733 -5.58 9.69 -3.30
N ASN A 734 -4.51 9.73 -4.08
CA ASN A 734 -4.57 10.05 -5.51
C ASN A 734 -4.27 8.78 -6.32
N ILE A 735 -4.84 8.62 -7.52
CA ILE A 735 -4.53 7.50 -8.41
C ILE A 735 -3.19 7.75 -9.16
N ILE A 736 -2.67 8.98 -9.08
CA ILE A 736 -1.42 9.40 -9.73
C ILE A 736 -0.27 9.58 -8.71
N ASN A 737 0.94 9.30 -9.21
CA ASN A 737 2.27 9.60 -8.68
C ASN A 737 2.40 9.54 -7.13
N PRO A 738 3.00 8.45 -6.59
CA PRO A 738 3.29 8.32 -5.15
C PRO A 738 4.09 9.46 -4.50
N THR A 739 4.76 10.34 -5.28
CA THR A 739 5.48 11.52 -4.76
C THR A 739 4.63 12.80 -4.67
N LEU A 740 3.31 12.74 -4.84
CA LEU A 740 2.39 13.89 -4.71
C LEU A 740 1.59 13.83 -3.40
N ASN A 741 2.28 13.71 -2.26
CA ASN A 741 1.66 13.63 -0.93
C ASN A 741 0.60 12.50 -0.83
N ASN A 742 0.88 11.37 -1.49
CA ASN A 742 -0.06 10.28 -1.65
C ASN A 742 0.16 9.22 -0.56
N THR A 743 -0.63 9.32 0.51
CA THR A 743 -0.61 8.36 1.62
C THR A 743 -1.58 7.18 1.40
N GLY A 744 -2.19 7.11 0.21
CA GLY A 744 -3.18 6.09 -0.20
C GLY A 744 -2.99 4.68 0.37
N PRO A 745 -1.80 4.06 0.25
CA PRO A 745 -1.61 2.66 0.62
C PRO A 745 -1.82 2.31 2.11
N PHE A 746 -1.52 3.19 3.08
CA PHE A 746 -1.56 2.79 4.51
C PHE A 746 -2.98 2.46 5.02
N ARG A 747 -4.02 2.78 4.22
CA ARG A 747 -5.41 2.30 4.41
C ARG A 747 -5.51 0.79 4.62
N TRP A 748 -4.61 -0.01 4.07
CA TRP A 748 -4.67 -1.47 4.23
C TRP A 748 -4.28 -1.93 5.63
N TRP A 749 -3.24 -1.32 6.23
CA TRP A 749 -2.93 -1.52 7.64
C TRP A 749 -4.05 -1.02 8.56
N LEU A 750 -4.71 0.10 8.24
CA LEU A 750 -5.89 0.56 8.99
C LEU A 750 -7.01 -0.49 8.97
N TYR A 751 -7.33 -1.01 7.79
CA TYR A 751 -8.37 -2.02 7.60
C TYR A 751 -8.06 -3.32 8.36
N GLU A 752 -6.83 -3.84 8.24
CA GLU A 752 -6.35 -5.01 9.00
C GLU A 752 -6.39 -4.78 10.51
N SER A 753 -6.08 -3.56 10.97
CA SER A 753 -6.12 -3.21 12.39
C SER A 753 -7.53 -3.22 12.97
N LEU A 754 -8.54 -2.88 12.17
CA LEU A 754 -9.95 -2.91 12.54
C LEU A 754 -10.56 -4.32 12.47
N ILE A 755 -10.19 -5.12 11.47
CA ILE A 755 -10.60 -6.53 11.37
C ILE A 755 -10.05 -7.32 12.56
N ASP A 756 -8.76 -7.16 12.86
CA ASP A 756 -8.08 -7.91 13.91
C ASP A 756 -8.42 -7.42 15.34
N ASN A 757 -9.37 -6.47 15.47
CA ASN A 757 -9.72 -5.74 16.69
C ASN A 757 -8.50 -5.30 17.52
N LYS A 758 -7.51 -4.65 16.87
CA LYS A 758 -6.32 -4.19 17.59
C LYS A 758 -6.71 -3.20 18.70
N PRO A 759 -6.18 -3.38 19.92
CA PRO A 759 -6.18 -2.34 20.95
C PRO A 759 -5.73 -0.98 20.39
N ALA A 760 -6.41 0.10 20.79
CA ALA A 760 -6.12 1.42 20.23
C ALA A 760 -4.72 1.93 20.61
N ASP A 761 -4.18 1.52 21.77
CA ASP A 761 -2.81 1.82 22.17
C ASP A 761 -1.77 1.15 21.26
N LEU A 762 -2.00 -0.10 20.85
CA LEU A 762 -1.22 -0.80 19.83
C LEU A 762 -1.36 -0.12 18.46
N MET A 763 -2.59 0.15 18.01
CA MET A 763 -2.85 0.79 16.71
C MET A 763 -2.16 2.17 16.60
N VAL A 764 -2.19 2.97 17.67
CA VAL A 764 -1.50 4.26 17.74
C VAL A 764 0.02 4.09 17.81
N THR A 765 0.52 3.08 18.53
CA THR A 765 1.96 2.82 18.61
C THR A 765 2.53 2.45 17.24
N GLU A 766 1.87 1.55 16.50
CA GLU A 766 2.26 1.20 15.13
C GLU A 766 2.23 2.42 14.17
N LEU A 767 1.19 3.26 14.26
CA LEU A 767 1.08 4.48 13.46
C LEU A 767 2.25 5.45 13.70
N LEU A 768 2.63 5.63 14.97
CA LEU A 768 3.64 6.61 15.38
C LEU A 768 5.07 6.13 15.16
N ARG A 769 5.34 4.82 15.31
CA ARG A 769 6.62 4.20 14.93
C ARG A 769 6.87 4.25 13.42
N MET A 770 5.79 4.27 12.60
CA MET A 770 5.86 4.33 11.14
C MET A 770 6.68 3.19 10.52
N GLU A 771 6.58 1.98 11.09
CA GLU A 771 7.27 0.78 10.58
C GLU A 771 6.58 0.21 9.31
N GLY A 772 7.25 -0.75 8.67
CA GLY A 772 6.71 -1.47 7.51
C GLY A 772 6.85 -0.72 6.17
N SER A 773 5.98 -1.07 5.23
CA SER A 773 6.03 -0.62 3.83
C SER A 773 5.47 0.79 3.63
N GLU A 774 6.25 1.67 2.99
CA GLU A 774 5.77 2.99 2.55
C GLU A 774 4.73 2.89 1.41
N ARG A 775 4.80 1.82 0.59
CA ARG A 775 4.09 1.75 -0.72
C ARG A 775 3.05 0.65 -0.84
N PHE A 776 3.13 -0.41 -0.05
CA PHE A 776 2.22 -1.57 -0.10
C PHE A 776 1.36 -1.71 1.18
N GLY A 777 1.32 -0.63 1.97
CA GLY A 777 0.28 -0.41 2.98
C GLY A 777 0.65 -0.71 4.42
N GLY A 778 1.90 -0.48 4.81
CA GLY A 778 2.30 -0.41 6.22
C GLY A 778 2.15 1.03 6.79
N PRO A 779 2.26 1.20 8.12
CA PRO A 779 2.27 2.50 8.79
C PRO A 779 3.28 3.51 8.25
N ALA A 780 4.42 3.08 7.71
CA ALA A 780 5.40 3.96 7.06
C ALA A 780 4.78 4.91 6.02
N GLY A 781 3.73 4.48 5.31
CA GLY A 781 3.00 5.31 4.35
C GLY A 781 2.29 6.52 4.96
N PHE A 782 2.06 6.55 6.29
CA PHE A 782 1.59 7.75 6.99
C PHE A 782 2.65 8.87 6.96
N GLY A 783 3.94 8.54 6.96
CA GLY A 783 5.05 9.50 6.91
C GLY A 783 5.27 10.18 5.55
N THR A 784 4.68 9.66 4.47
CA THR A 784 4.83 10.20 3.11
C THR A 784 4.13 11.55 2.97
N ALA A 785 4.90 12.63 2.79
CA ALA A 785 4.35 13.95 2.44
C ALA A 785 5.35 14.82 1.64
N SER A 786 5.80 14.30 0.49
CA SER A 786 6.88 14.84 -0.34
C SER A 786 6.67 16.23 -0.99
N GLN A 787 5.48 16.83 -0.85
CA GLN A 787 5.21 18.22 -1.25
C GLN A 787 5.10 19.20 -0.07
N ASN A 788 5.30 18.73 1.16
CA ASN A 788 5.31 19.56 2.36
C ASN A 788 6.75 19.96 2.72
N ASP A 789 6.97 21.21 3.14
CA ASP A 789 8.26 21.74 3.56
C ASP A 789 8.72 21.20 4.92
N VAL A 790 7.78 20.87 5.82
CA VAL A 790 8.03 20.14 7.08
C VAL A 790 6.97 19.04 7.26
N PRO A 791 7.11 17.88 6.58
CA PRO A 791 6.16 16.77 6.62
C PRO A 791 5.66 16.42 8.02
N MET A 792 6.58 16.32 8.98
CA MET A 792 6.26 15.87 10.33
C MET A 792 5.55 16.92 11.19
N ALA A 793 5.55 18.20 10.82
CA ALA A 793 4.70 19.20 11.46
C ALA A 793 3.23 19.01 11.05
N ALA A 794 2.96 18.66 9.79
CA ALA A 794 1.60 18.30 9.37
C ALA A 794 1.11 17.00 10.05
N LYS A 795 1.99 16.00 10.19
CA LYS A 795 1.69 14.78 10.97
C LYS A 795 1.51 15.07 12.46
N GLY A 796 2.27 16.00 13.02
CA GLY A 796 2.09 16.49 14.40
C GLY A 796 0.70 17.06 14.65
N ILE A 797 0.19 17.92 13.76
CA ILE A 797 -1.18 18.48 13.83
C ILE A 797 -2.25 17.37 13.80
N ILE A 798 -2.06 16.37 12.91
CA ILE A 798 -2.97 15.22 12.82
C ILE A 798 -2.97 14.44 14.15
N VAL A 799 -1.78 14.10 14.67
CA VAL A 799 -1.60 13.33 15.91
C VAL A 799 -2.18 14.07 17.13
N SER A 800 -1.89 15.37 17.28
CA SER A 800 -2.38 16.16 18.43
C SER A 800 -3.90 16.33 18.41
N SER A 801 -4.49 16.59 17.24
CA SER A 801 -5.94 16.76 17.11
C SER A 801 -6.69 15.42 17.23
N ALA A 802 -6.21 14.37 16.55
CA ALA A 802 -6.86 13.07 16.51
C ALA A 802 -6.83 12.38 17.88
N LEU A 803 -5.67 12.38 18.56
CA LEU A 803 -5.41 11.53 19.72
C LEU A 803 -5.47 12.28 21.05
N LEU A 804 -5.23 13.60 21.07
CA LEU A 804 -5.20 14.41 22.30
C LEU A 804 -6.25 15.54 22.32
N GLY A 805 -7.00 15.76 21.23
CA GLY A 805 -7.97 16.86 21.12
C GLY A 805 -7.33 18.25 21.18
N VAL A 806 -6.05 18.36 20.80
CA VAL A 806 -5.27 19.61 20.82
C VAL A 806 -5.06 20.15 19.41
N GLU A 807 -5.65 21.30 19.12
CA GLU A 807 -5.46 22.02 17.87
C GLU A 807 -4.08 22.71 17.84
N MET A 808 -3.37 22.54 16.71
CA MET A 808 -2.02 23.06 16.47
C MET A 808 -1.82 23.65 15.07
N LYS A 809 -2.88 23.78 14.25
CA LYS A 809 -2.77 24.31 12.88
C LYS A 809 -2.22 25.74 12.83
N CYS A 810 -2.60 26.61 13.78
CA CYS A 810 -1.98 27.94 13.93
C CYS A 810 -0.49 27.85 14.30
N ALA A 811 -0.14 26.91 15.20
CA ALA A 811 1.24 26.62 15.63
C ALA A 811 2.18 26.19 14.48
N ARG A 812 1.66 25.96 13.26
CA ARG A 812 2.50 25.79 12.06
C ARG A 812 3.38 27.01 11.77
N CYS A 813 2.87 28.23 11.97
CA CYS A 813 3.49 29.46 11.48
C CYS A 813 3.70 30.57 12.53
N HIS A 814 3.04 30.48 13.69
CA HIS A 814 3.14 31.41 14.82
C HIS A 814 2.53 30.74 16.06
N ASP A 815 2.74 31.26 17.27
CA ASP A 815 2.09 30.74 18.48
C ASP A 815 0.57 30.86 18.38
N ALA A 816 -0.17 29.86 18.86
CA ALA A 816 -1.62 29.83 18.67
C ALA A 816 -2.29 30.98 19.46
N PRO A 817 -3.15 31.81 18.84
CA PRO A 817 -3.69 33.00 19.48
C PRO A 817 -4.72 32.68 20.57
N SER A 818 -5.49 31.61 20.40
CA SER A 818 -6.59 31.20 21.31
C SER A 818 -6.37 29.87 22.05
N ASN A 819 -5.27 29.18 21.76
CA ASN A 819 -4.87 27.91 22.37
C ASN A 819 -3.53 28.07 23.09
N VAL A 820 -3.22 27.20 24.06
CA VAL A 820 -1.94 27.28 24.80
C VAL A 820 -0.72 26.89 23.95
N SER A 821 -0.94 26.05 22.93
CA SER A 821 0.09 25.51 22.03
C SER A 821 0.94 26.60 21.35
N LYS A 822 2.26 26.48 21.49
CA LYS A 822 3.26 27.30 20.79
C LYS A 822 3.69 26.67 19.48
N GLN A 823 4.35 27.46 18.64
CA GLN A 823 5.03 26.96 17.45
C GLN A 823 6.17 25.99 17.80
N GLU A 824 6.90 26.27 18.89
CA GLU A 824 7.96 25.38 19.37
C GLU A 824 7.42 23.97 19.69
N ASP A 825 6.30 23.87 20.41
CA ASP A 825 5.63 22.61 20.76
C ASP A 825 5.38 21.72 19.54
N LEU A 826 4.88 22.31 18.43
CA LEU A 826 4.62 21.57 17.21
C LEU A 826 5.91 21.09 16.54
N PHE A 827 6.97 21.89 16.56
CA PHE A 827 8.25 21.51 15.99
C PHE A 827 9.03 20.49 16.85
N GLN A 828 8.84 20.49 18.17
CA GLN A 828 9.34 19.45 19.08
C GLN A 828 8.66 18.11 18.77
N LEU A 829 7.33 18.09 18.64
CA LEU A 829 6.55 16.92 18.21
C LEU A 829 6.96 16.43 16.81
N ALA A 830 7.14 17.35 15.86
CA ALA A 830 7.62 17.03 14.52
C ALA A 830 9.03 16.40 14.53
N ALA A 831 9.93 16.89 15.40
CA ALA A 831 11.27 16.36 15.56
C ALA A 831 11.26 14.95 16.19
N MET A 832 10.35 14.65 17.13
CA MET A 832 10.11 13.27 17.61
C MET A 832 9.68 12.36 16.45
N LEU A 833 8.65 12.75 15.68
CA LEU A 833 8.18 11.99 14.52
C LEU A 833 9.25 11.83 13.41
N LYS A 834 10.25 12.72 13.36
CA LYS A 834 11.37 12.66 12.41
C LYS A 834 12.61 11.95 12.94
N GLU A 835 12.62 11.54 14.21
CA GLU A 835 13.73 10.89 14.93
C GLU A 835 15.01 11.76 15.04
N LYS A 836 14.92 13.05 14.73
CA LYS A 836 16.07 13.97 14.75
C LYS A 836 15.62 15.44 14.80
N PRO A 837 16.53 16.38 15.13
CA PRO A 837 16.23 17.81 15.10
C PRO A 837 15.75 18.28 13.71
N ILE A 838 14.87 19.30 13.72
CA ILE A 838 14.28 19.91 12.53
C ILE A 838 14.59 21.41 12.53
N ASP A 839 15.00 21.93 11.37
CA ASP A 839 15.13 23.37 11.15
C ASP A 839 13.79 23.98 10.73
N VAL A 840 13.44 25.13 11.28
CA VAL A 840 12.21 25.88 10.94
C VAL A 840 12.44 26.63 9.61
N PRO A 841 11.78 26.26 8.50
CA PRO A 841 11.96 27.00 7.24
C PRO A 841 11.19 28.31 7.27
N THR A 842 11.63 29.31 6.50
CA THR A 842 10.99 30.63 6.42
C THR A 842 9.53 30.58 5.98
N THR A 843 9.13 29.56 5.22
CA THR A 843 7.74 29.26 4.82
C THR A 843 6.83 28.88 5.99
N SER A 844 7.42 28.43 7.10
CA SER A 844 6.75 28.11 8.37
C SER A 844 6.81 29.28 9.36
N SER A 845 6.89 30.53 8.91
CA SER A 845 6.87 31.69 9.82
C SER A 845 6.18 32.88 9.17
N VAL A 846 5.33 33.58 9.93
CA VAL A 846 4.70 34.81 9.45
C VAL A 846 5.69 35.98 9.56
N PRO A 847 5.92 36.79 8.51
CA PRO A 847 6.83 37.94 8.55
C PRO A 847 6.23 39.07 9.40
N MET A 848 6.53 39.07 10.70
CA MET A 848 5.99 40.00 11.70
C MET A 848 6.26 41.47 11.35
N ASP A 849 7.39 41.77 10.72
CA ASP A 849 7.78 43.08 10.19
C ASP A 849 6.76 43.67 9.19
N ARG A 850 5.95 42.83 8.52
CA ARG A 850 4.83 43.29 7.67
C ARG A 850 3.54 43.55 8.47
N ILE A 851 3.38 42.92 9.62
CA ILE A 851 2.20 43.04 10.51
C ILE A 851 2.35 44.24 11.44
N HIS A 852 3.57 44.57 11.87
CA HIS A 852 3.89 45.76 12.67
C HIS A 852 3.76 47.10 11.89
N GLY A 853 3.20 47.09 10.68
CA GLY A 853 3.16 48.24 9.76
C GLY A 853 2.00 49.25 9.98
N LYS A 854 2.37 50.52 10.18
CA LYS A 854 1.54 51.75 10.03
C LYS A 854 0.31 51.98 10.93
N GLY A 855 -0.19 50.99 11.69
CA GLY A 855 -1.42 51.15 12.48
C GLY A 855 -1.30 51.34 14.00
N GLY A 856 -0.13 51.15 14.60
CA GLY A 856 0.08 51.25 16.06
C GLY A 856 -0.61 50.18 16.93
N ARG A 857 -1.39 49.27 16.33
CA ARG A 857 -2.11 48.19 17.02
C ARG A 857 -1.16 47.00 17.26
N LYS A 858 -1.09 46.49 18.50
CA LYS A 858 -0.28 45.28 18.82
C LYS A 858 -0.86 44.07 18.05
N PRO A 859 -0.02 43.20 17.43
CA PRO A 859 -0.50 42.00 16.76
C PRO A 859 -1.27 41.06 17.71
N LEU A 860 -2.22 40.29 17.14
CA LEU A 860 -2.95 39.23 17.84
C LEU A 860 -2.21 37.89 17.88
N ILE A 861 -1.06 37.80 17.21
CA ILE A 861 -0.21 36.61 17.10
C ILE A 861 1.23 36.97 17.46
N GLU A 862 2.00 35.98 17.91
CA GLU A 862 3.40 36.12 18.26
C GLU A 862 4.22 35.00 17.58
N VAL A 863 5.44 35.30 17.15
CA VAL A 863 6.38 34.32 16.59
C VAL A 863 7.57 34.28 17.53
N THR A 864 7.53 33.38 18.51
CA THR A 864 8.61 33.19 19.50
C THR A 864 9.78 32.38 18.94
N LEU A 865 9.54 31.56 17.92
CA LEU A 865 10.54 30.71 17.27
C LEU A 865 11.01 31.33 15.95
N ALA A 866 12.28 31.73 15.88
CA ALA A 866 12.81 32.41 14.70
C ALA A 866 13.00 31.46 13.49
N PRO A 867 12.79 31.92 12.24
CA PRO A 867 13.18 31.18 11.04
C PRO A 867 14.64 30.75 11.08
N GLY A 868 14.92 29.50 10.69
CA GLY A 868 16.25 28.90 10.73
C GLY A 868 16.65 28.35 12.12
N SER A 869 15.79 28.42 13.13
CA SER A 869 16.04 27.75 14.42
C SER A 869 15.98 26.23 14.27
N THR A 870 16.91 25.52 14.90
CA THR A 870 16.92 24.05 14.98
C THR A 870 16.22 23.59 16.27
N VAL A 871 15.07 22.93 16.15
CA VAL A 871 14.30 22.38 17.28
C VAL A 871 14.65 20.91 17.48
N LYS A 872 14.84 20.49 18.73
CA LYS A 872 15.14 19.10 19.11
C LYS A 872 13.86 18.31 19.41
N PRO A 873 13.89 16.96 19.30
CA PRO A 873 12.81 16.11 19.81
C PRO A 873 12.60 16.34 21.31
N ALA A 874 11.36 16.63 21.72
CA ALA A 874 10.94 16.78 23.12
C ALA A 874 9.42 16.59 23.23
N TRP A 875 8.92 16.23 24.42
CA TRP A 875 7.49 16.09 24.70
C TRP A 875 6.87 17.42 25.16
N PRO A 876 5.96 18.05 24.39
CA PRO A 876 5.43 19.37 24.72
C PRO A 876 4.17 19.33 25.61
N PHE A 877 3.72 18.14 26.04
CA PHE A 877 2.44 17.96 26.74
C PHE A 877 2.59 17.35 28.14
N GLU A 878 3.58 17.83 28.91
CA GLU A 878 3.80 17.48 30.33
C GLU A 878 2.49 17.52 31.16
N ARG A 879 1.59 18.47 30.85
CA ARG A 879 0.24 18.58 31.45
C ARG A 879 -0.67 17.33 31.33
N TYR A 880 -0.31 16.34 30.52
CA TYR A 880 -1.07 15.09 30.35
C TYR A 880 -0.32 13.86 30.87
N CYS A 881 1.02 13.87 30.88
CA CYS A 881 1.86 12.75 31.30
C CYS A 881 3.32 13.22 31.45
N ASP A 882 3.99 12.78 32.52
CA ASP A 882 5.41 13.05 32.76
C ASP A 882 6.29 12.34 31.72
N GLU A 883 7.30 13.03 31.18
CA GLU A 883 8.15 12.47 30.11
C GLU A 883 8.95 11.22 30.56
N GLU A 884 9.21 11.09 31.87
CA GLU A 884 9.92 9.96 32.46
C GLU A 884 9.17 8.62 32.31
N VAL A 885 7.83 8.64 32.19
CA VAL A 885 7.00 7.44 32.03
C VAL A 885 7.46 6.60 30.83
N ALA A 886 7.90 7.24 29.76
CA ALA A 886 8.36 6.58 28.54
C ALA A 886 9.59 5.68 28.77
N ALA A 887 10.46 6.00 29.73
CA ALA A 887 11.61 5.15 30.08
C ALA A 887 11.19 3.76 30.59
N THR A 888 9.93 3.63 31.04
CA THR A 888 9.35 2.36 31.50
C THR A 888 8.36 1.75 30.51
N LEU A 889 7.62 2.57 29.73
CA LEU A 889 6.53 2.12 28.86
C LEU A 889 6.89 2.00 27.37
N ALA A 890 8.00 2.54 26.90
CA ALA A 890 8.50 2.27 25.56
C ALA A 890 9.23 0.91 25.50
N GLU A 891 9.27 0.31 24.31
CA GLU A 891 10.08 -0.87 23.98
C GLU A 891 11.53 -0.44 23.65
N HIS A 892 11.66 0.71 22.99
CA HIS A 892 12.89 1.38 22.60
C HIS A 892 12.88 2.84 23.07
N PRO A 893 13.11 3.13 24.37
CA PRO A 893 13.05 4.51 24.92
C PRO A 893 14.03 5.51 24.27
N GLU A 894 15.06 5.01 23.60
CA GLU A 894 16.02 5.77 22.80
C GLU A 894 15.48 6.26 21.44
N ASP A 895 14.43 5.62 20.90
CA ASP A 895 13.74 6.06 19.70
C ASP A 895 12.71 7.16 20.05
N PRO A 896 12.85 8.39 19.50
CA PRO A 896 11.87 9.45 19.73
C PRO A 896 10.45 9.13 19.26
N ARG A 897 10.24 8.23 18.28
CA ARG A 897 8.89 7.79 17.87
C ARG A 897 8.27 6.85 18.88
N ASP A 898 8.98 5.81 19.33
CA ASP A 898 8.45 4.92 20.36
C ASP A 898 8.27 5.62 21.71
N LYS A 899 9.17 6.56 22.05
CA LYS A 899 8.99 7.47 23.19
C LYS A 899 7.69 8.27 23.08
N LEU A 900 7.42 8.87 21.92
CA LEU A 900 6.18 9.61 21.66
C LEU A 900 4.94 8.70 21.73
N ALA A 901 5.02 7.50 21.16
CA ALA A 901 3.95 6.51 21.22
C ALA A 901 3.61 6.13 22.66
N ALA A 902 4.62 5.83 23.48
CA ALA A 902 4.46 5.50 24.89
C ALA A 902 3.82 6.65 25.70
N LEU A 903 4.17 7.91 25.42
CA LEU A 903 3.62 9.08 26.14
C LEU A 903 2.17 9.39 25.77
N ILE A 904 1.80 9.24 24.49
CA ILE A 904 0.41 9.40 24.04
C ILE A 904 -0.46 8.27 24.61
N THR A 905 0.04 7.04 24.63
CA THR A 905 -0.74 5.84 24.99
C THR A 905 -0.52 5.35 26.43
N ALA A 906 0.08 6.18 27.29
CA ALA A 906 0.27 5.88 28.70
C ALA A 906 -1.09 5.82 29.44
N PRO A 907 -1.29 4.92 30.42
CA PRO A 907 -2.52 4.90 31.23
C PRO A 907 -2.69 6.18 32.06
N GLN A 908 -1.59 6.81 32.48
CA GLN A 908 -1.58 8.14 33.12
C GLN A 908 -2.17 9.24 32.23
N ASN A 909 -2.03 9.11 30.90
CA ASN A 909 -2.55 10.06 29.93
C ASN A 909 -4.06 9.84 29.72
N GLU A 910 -4.87 10.19 30.72
CA GLU A 910 -6.33 10.08 30.65
C GLU A 910 -6.91 10.82 29.44
N ARG A 911 -6.25 11.88 28.95
CA ARG A 911 -6.70 12.65 27.78
C ARG A 911 -6.82 11.76 26.53
N PHE A 912 -5.85 10.87 26.27
CA PHE A 912 -5.93 9.95 25.13
C PHE A 912 -7.15 9.04 25.22
N ALA A 913 -7.36 8.40 26.37
CA ALA A 913 -8.49 7.49 26.58
C ALA A 913 -9.84 8.22 26.43
N GLN A 914 -9.96 9.41 27.05
CA GLN A 914 -11.16 10.25 26.95
C GLN A 914 -11.43 10.71 25.50
N VAL A 915 -10.40 11.07 24.72
CA VAL A 915 -10.56 11.52 23.33
C VAL A 915 -11.07 10.39 22.43
N ILE A 916 -10.50 9.19 22.53
CA ILE A 916 -10.97 8.04 21.74
C ILE A 916 -12.40 7.64 22.13
N VAL A 917 -12.71 7.58 23.43
CA VAL A 917 -14.06 7.34 23.95
C VAL A 917 -15.07 8.36 23.43
N ASN A 918 -14.75 9.66 23.51
CA ASN A 918 -15.63 10.73 23.06
C ASN A 918 -15.91 10.67 21.54
N ARG A 919 -14.93 10.20 20.76
CA ARG A 919 -15.07 9.95 19.32
C ARG A 919 -15.98 8.76 19.02
N ILE A 920 -15.84 7.65 19.75
CA ILE A 920 -16.77 6.49 19.66
C ILE A 920 -18.18 6.95 20.03
N TRP A 921 -18.32 7.68 21.15
CA TRP A 921 -19.57 8.22 21.63
C TRP A 921 -20.25 9.13 20.61
N GLN A 922 -19.53 10.11 20.04
CA GLN A 922 -20.09 11.02 19.04
C GLN A 922 -20.60 10.26 17.80
N ARG A 923 -19.87 9.24 17.33
CA ARG A 923 -20.31 8.47 16.16
C ARG A 923 -21.61 7.71 16.41
N LEU A 924 -21.84 7.19 17.62
CA LEU A 924 -23.05 6.44 17.98
C LEU A 924 -24.22 7.35 18.41
N MET A 925 -23.96 8.36 19.25
CA MET A 925 -24.98 9.24 19.85
C MET A 925 -25.22 10.54 19.06
N GLY A 926 -24.46 10.79 18.00
CA GLY A 926 -24.54 11.99 17.14
C GLY A 926 -23.80 13.22 17.69
N ARG A 927 -23.77 13.37 19.01
CA ARG A 927 -23.11 14.47 19.73
C ARG A 927 -22.07 13.94 20.72
N GLY A 928 -20.84 14.42 20.64
CA GLY A 928 -19.78 14.10 21.62
C GLY A 928 -20.11 14.66 23.00
N ILE A 929 -19.66 13.98 24.06
CA ILE A 929 -19.74 14.49 25.45
C ILE A 929 -18.95 15.81 25.52
N VAL A 930 -17.75 15.86 24.91
CA VAL A 930 -17.13 17.10 24.47
C VAL A 930 -17.53 17.31 23.00
N GLU A 931 -18.26 18.39 22.73
CA GLU A 931 -18.82 18.66 21.38
C GLU A 931 -17.73 18.84 20.32
N ASN A 932 -16.71 19.65 20.61
CA ASN A 932 -15.59 19.85 19.68
C ASN A 932 -14.59 18.70 19.81
N LEU A 933 -14.64 17.77 18.86
CA LEU A 933 -13.81 16.57 18.86
C LEU A 933 -12.30 16.86 18.72
N SER A 934 -11.93 17.96 18.07
CA SER A 934 -10.56 18.26 17.61
C SER A 934 -9.86 19.38 18.38
N ASP A 935 -10.61 20.18 19.15
CA ASP A 935 -10.10 21.30 19.96
C ASP A 935 -10.87 21.41 21.28
N TRP A 936 -10.36 20.72 22.30
CA TRP A 936 -10.98 20.61 23.63
C TRP A 936 -10.72 21.82 24.52
N GLU A 937 -9.86 22.78 24.11
CA GLU A 937 -9.62 24.00 24.88
C GLU A 937 -10.76 25.03 24.73
N LYS A 938 -11.70 24.77 23.80
CA LYS A 938 -12.88 25.59 23.52
C LYS A 938 -14.22 24.97 23.94
N ALA A 939 -14.23 23.73 24.45
CA ALA A 939 -15.47 23.01 24.78
C ALA A 939 -15.30 22.14 26.03
N GLU A 940 -16.32 22.11 26.88
CA GLU A 940 -16.35 21.30 28.11
C GLU A 940 -17.16 20.01 27.93
N PRO A 941 -16.87 18.95 28.70
CA PRO A 941 -17.68 17.75 28.71
C PRO A 941 -19.06 18.03 29.33
N SER A 942 -20.14 17.57 28.69
CA SER A 942 -21.49 17.68 29.27
C SER A 942 -21.72 16.76 30.47
N HIS A 943 -20.98 15.65 30.51
CA HIS A 943 -20.97 14.65 31.57
C HIS A 943 -19.51 14.29 31.93
N PRO A 944 -18.81 15.12 32.73
CA PRO A 944 -17.39 14.92 33.03
C PRO A 944 -17.10 13.57 33.72
N GLU A 945 -17.93 13.17 34.68
CA GLU A 945 -17.77 11.89 35.40
C GLU A 945 -17.98 10.70 34.48
N LEU A 946 -18.97 10.74 33.58
CA LEU A 946 -19.22 9.71 32.58
C LEU A 946 -18.03 9.57 31.62
N LEU A 947 -17.50 10.70 31.13
CA LEU A 947 -16.35 10.70 30.23
C LEU A 947 -15.10 10.12 30.91
N GLN A 948 -14.85 10.46 32.17
CA GLN A 948 -13.74 9.88 32.94
C GLN A 948 -13.98 8.39 33.24
N TRP A 949 -15.19 8.00 33.61
CA TRP A 949 -15.54 6.59 33.85
C TRP A 949 -15.36 5.74 32.59
N LEU A 950 -15.92 6.17 31.46
CA LEU A 950 -15.74 5.50 30.16
C LEU A 950 -14.26 5.46 29.73
N GLY A 951 -13.51 6.56 29.92
CA GLY A 951 -12.07 6.59 29.69
C GLY A 951 -11.31 5.51 30.48
N ARG A 952 -11.71 5.27 31.74
CA ARG A 952 -11.11 4.23 32.58
C ARG A 952 -11.63 2.82 32.26
N ARG A 953 -12.89 2.65 31.88
CA ARG A 953 -13.41 1.39 31.30
C ARG A 953 -12.65 1.01 30.02
N PHE A 954 -12.25 2.00 29.21
CA PHE A 954 -11.44 1.79 28.01
C PHE A 954 -10.00 1.37 28.34
N VAL A 955 -9.36 1.95 29.35
CA VAL A 955 -8.05 1.46 29.83
C VAL A 955 -8.17 0.04 30.40
N GLU A 956 -9.21 -0.24 31.20
CA GLU A 956 -9.49 -1.55 31.81
C GLU A 956 -9.78 -2.64 30.77
N SER A 957 -10.49 -2.33 29.68
CA SER A 957 -10.71 -3.27 28.56
C SER A 957 -9.45 -3.53 27.72
N GLY A 958 -8.30 -2.94 28.09
CA GLY A 958 -7.07 -3.03 27.32
C GLY A 958 -7.11 -2.18 26.04
N TYR A 959 -7.77 -1.01 26.09
CA TYR A 959 -8.01 -0.10 24.95
C TYR A 959 -8.81 -0.73 23.80
N ASP A 960 -9.74 -1.64 24.11
CA ASP A 960 -10.68 -2.20 23.14
C ASP A 960 -11.82 -1.21 22.82
N MET A 961 -11.88 -0.76 21.57
CA MET A 961 -12.89 0.17 21.07
C MET A 961 -14.28 -0.49 20.97
N LYS A 962 -14.35 -1.79 20.67
CA LYS A 962 -15.61 -2.54 20.60
C LYS A 962 -16.22 -2.74 21.98
N ALA A 963 -15.40 -2.91 23.02
CA ALA A 963 -15.88 -2.97 24.40
C ALA A 963 -16.60 -1.67 24.82
N VAL A 964 -16.05 -0.49 24.47
CA VAL A 964 -16.71 0.81 24.72
C VAL A 964 -17.99 0.94 23.89
N ALA A 965 -17.94 0.57 22.59
CA ALA A 965 -19.13 0.58 21.75
C ALA A 965 -20.24 -0.33 22.31
N ARG A 966 -19.90 -1.51 22.82
CA ARG A 966 -20.83 -2.45 23.46
C ARG A 966 -21.55 -1.82 24.66
N LEU A 967 -20.84 -1.08 25.51
CA LEU A 967 -21.46 -0.36 26.63
C LEU A 967 -22.48 0.67 26.13
N VAL A 968 -22.10 1.50 25.15
CA VAL A 968 -22.99 2.53 24.57
C VAL A 968 -24.22 1.89 23.91
N LEU A 969 -24.06 0.87 23.06
CA LEU A 969 -25.14 0.21 22.33
C LEU A 969 -26.15 -0.49 23.27
N ASN A 970 -25.72 -0.96 24.44
CA ASN A 970 -26.59 -1.58 25.44
C ASN A 970 -27.26 -0.57 26.39
N SER A 971 -26.84 0.70 26.41
CA SER A 971 -27.49 1.73 27.22
C SER A 971 -28.95 1.93 26.79
N HIS A 972 -29.82 2.26 27.75
CA HIS A 972 -31.17 2.70 27.45
C HIS A 972 -31.13 3.96 26.59
N ALA A 973 -30.21 4.90 26.86
CA ALA A 973 -30.05 6.14 26.11
C ALA A 973 -29.87 5.95 24.60
N TYR A 974 -29.00 5.02 24.16
CA TYR A 974 -28.81 4.71 22.73
C TYR A 974 -30.07 4.07 22.09
N GLN A 975 -30.84 3.31 22.87
CA GLN A 975 -32.00 2.54 22.38
C GLN A 975 -33.32 3.33 22.41
N ARG A 976 -33.33 4.59 22.85
CA ARG A 976 -34.47 5.51 22.77
C ARG A 976 -34.85 5.81 21.31
N ALA A 977 -36.13 5.99 21.01
CA ALA A 977 -36.65 6.41 19.71
C ALA A 977 -36.18 7.84 19.41
N ASN A 978 -36.01 8.17 18.13
CA ASN A 978 -35.56 9.52 17.75
C ASN A 978 -36.63 10.58 18.04
N ASP A 979 -36.19 11.79 18.42
CA ASP A 979 -37.01 12.98 18.32
C ASP A 979 -36.92 13.52 16.88
N LEU A 980 -37.99 13.36 16.11
CA LEU A 980 -38.01 13.71 14.68
C LEU A 980 -37.99 15.22 14.42
N GLU A 981 -38.32 16.04 15.42
CA GLU A 981 -38.25 17.50 15.32
C GLU A 981 -36.86 18.04 15.74
N ALA A 982 -36.03 17.22 16.38
CA ALA A 982 -34.69 17.60 16.82
C ALA A 982 -33.69 17.65 15.66
N THR A 983 -33.09 18.82 15.43
CA THR A 983 -32.01 19.01 14.45
C THR A 983 -30.64 18.55 14.96
N THR A 984 -30.47 18.48 16.29
CA THR A 984 -29.24 18.01 16.96
C THR A 984 -29.59 17.26 18.25
N THR A 985 -28.81 16.24 18.60
CA THR A 985 -28.98 15.51 19.88
C THR A 985 -28.73 16.47 21.04
N SER A 986 -29.63 16.52 22.02
CA SER A 986 -29.48 17.33 23.24
C SER A 986 -28.16 17.00 23.98
N PRO A 987 -27.46 17.98 24.61
CA PRO A 987 -26.29 17.70 25.44
C PRO A 987 -26.57 16.79 26.64
N LEU A 988 -27.86 16.59 27.00
CA LEU A 988 -28.35 15.68 28.04
C LEU A 988 -28.79 14.29 27.53
N TYR A 989 -28.74 14.03 26.22
CA TYR A 989 -29.09 12.73 25.62
C TYR A 989 -30.50 12.18 25.95
N ILE A 990 -31.46 13.08 26.21
CA ILE A 990 -32.87 12.72 26.49
C ILE A 990 -33.55 11.94 25.35
N ALA A 991 -33.15 12.26 24.11
CA ALA A 991 -33.55 11.60 22.87
C ALA A 991 -32.42 11.77 21.84
N PRO A 992 -32.16 10.77 20.96
CA PRO A 992 -31.29 10.98 19.82
C PRO A 992 -32.00 11.80 18.73
N ALA A 993 -31.24 12.63 18.01
CA ALA A 993 -31.73 13.27 16.78
C ALA A 993 -31.43 12.39 15.55
N PRO A 994 -32.24 12.45 14.47
CA PRO A 994 -31.94 11.78 13.20
C PRO A 994 -30.58 12.21 12.64
N ARG A 995 -29.63 11.28 12.55
CA ARG A 995 -28.28 11.55 12.03
C ARG A 995 -28.21 11.27 10.54
N ARG A 996 -27.51 12.10 9.77
CA ARG A 996 -27.26 11.84 8.35
C ARG A 996 -26.24 10.72 8.16
N LEU A 997 -26.49 9.85 7.20
CA LEU A 997 -25.57 8.78 6.79
C LEU A 997 -24.35 9.38 6.07
N SER A 998 -23.17 8.77 6.25
CA SER A 998 -21.99 9.16 5.47
C SER A 998 -22.14 8.70 4.01
N ALA A 999 -21.49 9.40 3.09
CA ALA A 999 -21.43 9.05 1.67
C ALA A 999 -21.18 7.55 1.40
N GLU A 1000 -20.24 6.93 2.11
CA GLU A 1000 -19.94 5.50 1.99
C GLU A 1000 -21.10 4.62 2.47
N GLN A 1001 -21.76 4.97 3.59
CA GLN A 1001 -22.95 4.24 4.04
C GLN A 1001 -24.06 4.31 3.01
N ILE A 1002 -24.32 5.48 2.42
CA ILE A 1002 -25.37 5.65 1.40
C ILE A 1002 -25.09 4.73 0.21
N VAL A 1003 -23.88 4.81 -0.35
CA VAL A 1003 -23.48 3.98 -1.49
C VAL A 1003 -23.50 2.49 -1.16
N ASP A 1004 -22.75 2.06 -0.14
CA ASP A 1004 -22.62 0.63 0.20
C ASP A 1004 -23.98 0.04 0.63
N SER A 1005 -24.84 0.80 1.31
CA SER A 1005 -26.20 0.37 1.67
C SER A 1005 -27.11 0.16 0.47
N LEU A 1006 -27.07 1.06 -0.51
CA LEU A 1006 -27.89 0.95 -1.73
C LEU A 1006 -27.51 -0.30 -2.54
N PHE A 1007 -26.20 -0.52 -2.78
CA PHE A 1007 -25.71 -1.72 -3.46
C PHE A 1007 -26.03 -3.00 -2.65
N SER A 1008 -25.82 -2.99 -1.32
CA SER A 1008 -26.10 -4.14 -0.46
C SER A 1008 -27.59 -4.51 -0.42
N ALA A 1009 -28.50 -3.54 -0.30
CA ALA A 1009 -29.93 -3.80 -0.16
C ALA A 1009 -30.59 -4.26 -1.47
N THR A 1010 -30.21 -3.64 -2.59
CA THR A 1010 -30.60 -4.09 -3.94
C THR A 1010 -29.97 -5.45 -4.30
N GLY A 1011 -28.82 -5.76 -3.71
CA GLY A 1011 -28.00 -6.90 -4.12
C GLY A 1011 -27.41 -6.71 -5.51
N LYS A 1012 -27.17 -5.46 -5.93
CA LYS A 1012 -26.41 -5.17 -7.16
C LYS A 1012 -24.91 -5.32 -6.87
N PRO A 1013 -24.12 -6.03 -7.70
CA PRO A 1013 -22.68 -6.13 -7.50
C PRO A 1013 -21.97 -4.77 -7.63
N PHE A 1014 -21.02 -4.50 -6.73
CA PHE A 1014 -20.18 -3.28 -6.76
C PHE A 1014 -19.09 -3.40 -7.83
N HIS A 1015 -19.49 -3.38 -9.10
CA HIS A 1015 -18.58 -3.51 -10.25
C HIS A 1015 -18.14 -2.14 -10.77
N VAL A 1016 -16.88 -1.78 -10.46
CA VAL A 1016 -16.17 -0.59 -10.96
C VAL A 1016 -14.76 -0.96 -11.44
N GLU A 1017 -14.03 -0.03 -12.06
CA GLU A 1017 -12.66 -0.26 -12.54
C GLU A 1017 -11.64 -0.49 -11.40
N GLU A 1018 -10.43 -0.93 -11.73
CA GLU A 1018 -9.30 -0.90 -10.78
C GLU A 1018 -8.85 0.56 -10.55
N VAL A 1019 -8.48 0.88 -9.31
CA VAL A 1019 -7.97 2.21 -8.93
C VAL A 1019 -6.47 2.30 -9.31
N SER A 1020 -6.21 2.38 -10.61
CA SER A 1020 -4.88 2.48 -11.22
C SER A 1020 -4.96 3.05 -12.64
N LEU A 1021 -3.99 3.88 -13.04
CA LEU A 1021 -3.82 4.35 -14.43
C LEU A 1021 -2.75 3.59 -15.23
N ASP A 1022 -2.10 2.61 -14.60
CA ASP A 1022 -0.96 1.84 -15.10
C ASP A 1022 -1.30 0.34 -15.04
N LEU A 1023 -2.49 -0.05 -15.52
CA LEU A 1023 -3.04 -1.40 -15.41
C LEU A 1023 -2.09 -2.51 -15.90
N ASP A 1024 -1.23 -2.21 -16.87
CA ASP A 1024 -0.21 -3.12 -17.40
C ASP A 1024 1.10 -3.17 -16.59
N SER A 1025 1.30 -2.28 -15.60
CA SER A 1025 2.39 -2.32 -14.62
C SER A 1025 3.79 -2.16 -15.26
N VAL A 1026 3.90 -1.18 -16.17
CA VAL A 1026 5.15 -0.85 -16.89
C VAL A 1026 5.88 0.37 -16.30
N ARG A 1027 5.25 1.11 -15.39
CA ARG A 1027 5.85 2.27 -14.71
C ARG A 1027 6.63 1.90 -13.45
N THR A 1028 7.56 2.79 -13.10
CA THR A 1028 8.37 2.68 -11.89
C THR A 1028 7.55 2.95 -10.63
N LEU A 1029 7.95 2.36 -9.50
CA LEU A 1029 7.33 2.55 -8.18
C LEU A 1029 7.33 4.01 -7.69
N SER A 1030 8.21 4.86 -8.22
CA SER A 1030 8.20 6.30 -7.94
C SER A 1030 7.06 7.04 -8.64
N ASN A 1031 6.43 6.44 -9.66
CA ASN A 1031 5.60 7.15 -10.65
C ASN A 1031 4.19 6.54 -10.81
N SER A 1032 3.88 5.46 -10.09
CA SER A 1032 2.66 4.67 -10.19
C SER A 1032 2.35 3.93 -8.89
N ILE A 1033 1.07 3.89 -8.51
CA ILE A 1033 0.52 2.99 -7.49
C ILE A 1033 -0.73 2.31 -8.05
N THR A 1034 -1.15 1.21 -7.41
CA THR A 1034 -2.53 0.73 -7.48
C THR A 1034 -3.13 0.72 -6.08
N LEU A 1035 -4.43 1.02 -5.97
CA LEU A 1035 -5.23 0.75 -4.77
C LEU A 1035 -6.16 -0.46 -5.00
N GLY A 1036 -5.89 -1.27 -6.02
CA GLY A 1036 -6.62 -2.51 -6.32
C GLY A 1036 -8.03 -2.29 -6.87
N LYS A 1037 -8.77 -3.39 -7.00
CA LYS A 1037 -10.17 -3.39 -7.47
C LYS A 1037 -11.12 -3.15 -6.29
N PRO A 1038 -11.89 -2.04 -6.26
CA PRO A 1038 -12.82 -1.72 -5.19
C PRO A 1038 -13.94 -2.74 -5.04
N ARG A 1039 -14.36 -2.97 -3.80
CA ARG A 1039 -15.53 -3.77 -3.40
C ARG A 1039 -16.45 -3.04 -2.40
N ARG A 1040 -16.08 -1.81 -2.04
CA ARG A 1040 -16.71 -0.90 -1.08
C ARG A 1040 -16.41 0.54 -1.48
N ALA A 1041 -17.28 1.46 -1.12
CA ALA A 1041 -17.12 2.90 -1.33
C ALA A 1041 -15.80 3.45 -0.76
N TRP A 1042 -15.40 3.03 0.44
CA TRP A 1042 -14.17 3.51 1.11
C TRP A 1042 -12.87 3.19 0.35
N MET A 1043 -12.89 2.17 -0.52
CA MET A 1043 -11.71 1.75 -1.30
C MET A 1043 -11.41 2.71 -2.47
N LEU A 1044 -12.33 3.63 -2.79
CA LEU A 1044 -12.16 4.62 -3.84
C LEU A 1044 -11.13 5.70 -3.46
N ALA A 1045 -10.78 6.53 -4.44
CA ALA A 1045 -9.76 7.57 -4.39
C ALA A 1045 -10.14 8.70 -5.36
N SER A 1046 -9.51 9.87 -5.26
CA SER A 1046 -9.81 10.95 -6.20
C SER A 1046 -9.44 10.57 -7.63
N THR A 1047 -10.41 10.66 -8.54
CA THR A 1047 -10.24 10.58 -10.00
C THR A 1047 -9.64 11.85 -10.62
N SER A 1048 -9.13 12.77 -9.80
CA SER A 1048 -8.45 13.99 -10.23
C SER A 1048 -7.13 13.68 -10.93
N ASN A 1049 -7.23 13.26 -12.19
CA ASN A 1049 -6.09 13.07 -13.07
C ASN A 1049 -5.37 14.41 -13.24
N GLU A 1050 -4.24 14.60 -12.57
CA GLU A 1050 -3.45 15.83 -12.70
C GLU A 1050 -2.96 16.01 -14.15
N ARG A 1051 -3.72 16.87 -14.87
CA ARG A 1051 -3.34 17.59 -16.10
C ARG A 1051 -3.47 16.82 -17.43
N ASP A 1052 -4.71 16.72 -17.91
CA ASP A 1052 -5.09 16.59 -19.33
C ASP A 1052 -4.92 15.21 -20.00
N ARG A 1053 -5.59 14.16 -19.48
CA ARG A 1053 -5.62 12.80 -20.10
C ARG A 1053 -7.01 12.13 -20.11
N PRO A 1054 -7.90 12.48 -21.07
CA PRO A 1054 -9.27 11.92 -21.16
C PRO A 1054 -9.32 10.42 -21.44
N SER A 1055 -8.34 9.86 -22.14
CA SER A 1055 -8.23 8.43 -22.44
C SER A 1055 -7.97 7.54 -21.21
N LEU A 1056 -7.58 8.13 -20.07
CA LEU A 1056 -7.38 7.48 -18.78
C LEU A 1056 -8.53 7.76 -17.79
N SER A 1057 -9.74 8.03 -18.29
CA SER A 1057 -10.92 8.16 -17.46
C SER A 1057 -11.35 6.82 -16.85
N LEU A 1058 -11.90 6.88 -15.64
CA LEU A 1058 -12.45 5.73 -14.91
C LEU A 1058 -13.97 5.97 -14.71
N PRO A 1059 -14.79 5.85 -15.77
CA PRO A 1059 -16.16 6.35 -15.79
C PRO A 1059 -17.11 5.65 -14.80
N ARG A 1060 -16.86 4.40 -14.37
CA ARG A 1060 -17.70 3.76 -13.33
C ARG A 1060 -17.30 4.19 -11.92
N ILE A 1061 -16.01 4.29 -11.62
CA ILE A 1061 -15.51 4.94 -10.38
C ILE A 1061 -16.06 6.36 -10.29
N GLN A 1062 -15.96 7.15 -11.37
CA GLN A 1062 -16.44 8.54 -11.38
C GLN A 1062 -17.94 8.64 -11.07
N ALA A 1063 -18.76 7.74 -11.62
CA ALA A 1063 -20.20 7.74 -11.36
C ALA A 1063 -20.54 7.54 -9.88
N VAL A 1064 -19.78 6.69 -9.17
CA VAL A 1064 -19.94 6.48 -7.71
C VAL A 1064 -19.31 7.63 -6.92
N ALA A 1065 -18.11 8.09 -7.30
CA ALA A 1065 -17.41 9.20 -6.66
C ALA A 1065 -18.25 10.49 -6.66
N SER A 1066 -18.86 10.85 -7.79
CA SER A 1066 -19.73 12.03 -7.87
C SER A 1066 -20.93 11.98 -6.91
N VAL A 1067 -21.50 10.80 -6.66
CA VAL A 1067 -22.54 10.63 -5.61
C VAL A 1067 -21.92 10.87 -4.25
N MET A 1068 -20.80 10.22 -3.93
CA MET A 1068 -20.15 10.38 -2.63
C MET A 1068 -19.76 11.84 -2.33
N GLU A 1069 -19.17 12.56 -3.29
CA GLU A 1069 -18.81 13.98 -3.16
C GLU A 1069 -20.03 14.85 -2.86
N THR A 1070 -21.17 14.55 -3.48
CA THR A 1070 -22.46 15.22 -3.24
C THR A 1070 -23.00 15.01 -1.81
N PHE A 1071 -22.57 13.93 -1.15
CA PHE A 1071 -22.82 13.60 0.27
C PHE A 1071 -21.59 13.83 1.17
N GLY A 1072 -20.72 14.78 0.80
CA GLY A 1072 -19.64 15.30 1.66
C GLY A 1072 -18.36 14.45 1.72
N TRP A 1073 -18.22 13.41 0.88
CA TRP A 1073 -16.97 12.66 0.79
C TRP A 1073 -15.81 13.50 0.28
N ARG A 1074 -14.62 13.19 0.77
CA ARG A 1074 -13.38 13.91 0.47
C ARG A 1074 -12.45 12.99 -0.31
N GLY A 1075 -12.45 13.11 -1.64
CA GLY A 1075 -11.51 12.37 -2.50
C GLY A 1075 -10.04 12.73 -2.24
N ALA A 1076 -9.76 13.94 -1.74
CA ALA A 1076 -8.45 14.40 -1.29
C ALA A 1076 -8.52 14.94 0.14
N ARG A 1077 -7.53 14.63 0.98
CA ARG A 1077 -7.54 14.88 2.43
C ARG A 1077 -6.20 15.46 2.90
N GLN A 1078 -6.02 16.76 2.71
CA GLN A 1078 -4.80 17.47 3.15
C GLN A 1078 -4.76 17.72 4.66
N ASP A 1079 -5.93 17.76 5.30
CA ASP A 1079 -6.13 18.08 6.72
C ASP A 1079 -7.02 17.02 7.40
N PRO A 1080 -6.83 16.78 8.72
CA PRO A 1080 -7.70 15.89 9.49
C PRO A 1080 -9.09 16.50 9.68
N VAL A 1081 -10.14 15.68 9.59
CA VAL A 1081 -11.53 16.12 9.82
C VAL A 1081 -12.27 15.08 10.65
N SER A 1082 -12.96 15.52 11.70
CA SER A 1082 -13.71 14.64 12.61
C SER A 1082 -15.20 14.51 12.23
N ILE A 1083 -15.79 15.55 11.63
CA ILE A 1083 -17.18 15.63 11.18
C ILE A 1083 -17.15 16.25 9.78
N ARG A 1084 -17.74 15.57 8.79
CA ARG A 1084 -17.85 16.09 7.41
C ARG A 1084 -18.95 17.14 7.30
N ASP A 1085 -18.86 17.96 6.26
CA ASP A 1085 -20.02 18.71 5.79
C ASP A 1085 -21.16 17.73 5.46
N SER A 1086 -22.35 18.03 5.97
CA SER A 1086 -23.57 17.27 5.76
C SER A 1086 -24.77 18.20 5.55
N GLU A 1087 -24.54 19.40 5.00
CA GLU A 1087 -25.63 20.29 4.59
C GLU A 1087 -26.52 19.66 3.50
N SER A 1088 -27.80 20.04 3.51
CA SER A 1088 -28.78 19.62 2.50
C SER A 1088 -28.65 20.46 1.25
N ASN A 1089 -28.48 19.82 0.09
CA ASN A 1089 -28.41 20.52 -1.19
C ASN A 1089 -29.27 19.83 -2.26
N VAL A 1090 -29.61 20.57 -3.32
CA VAL A 1090 -30.50 20.07 -4.40
C VAL A 1090 -29.87 18.97 -5.27
N LEU A 1091 -28.54 18.80 -5.23
CA LEU A 1091 -27.85 17.77 -6.01
C LEU A 1091 -28.02 16.39 -5.36
N GLN A 1092 -28.09 16.30 -4.03
CA GLN A 1092 -28.27 15.06 -3.27
C GLN A 1092 -29.46 14.19 -3.76
N PRO A 1093 -30.71 14.69 -3.83
CA PRO A 1093 -31.80 13.91 -4.41
C PRO A 1093 -31.68 13.77 -5.93
N ALA A 1094 -31.19 14.79 -6.64
CA ALA A 1094 -31.10 14.76 -8.10
C ALA A 1094 -30.14 13.67 -8.62
N ILE A 1095 -29.00 13.47 -7.96
CA ILE A 1095 -27.97 12.50 -8.37
C ILE A 1095 -28.33 11.05 -7.99
N LEU A 1096 -29.09 10.84 -6.90
CA LEU A 1096 -29.67 9.53 -6.60
C LEU A 1096 -30.79 9.17 -7.60
N ALA A 1097 -31.67 10.13 -7.88
CA ALA A 1097 -32.83 9.92 -8.75
C ALA A 1097 -32.48 9.73 -10.23
N ASN A 1098 -31.50 10.47 -10.76
CA ASN A 1098 -31.22 10.55 -12.20
C ASN A 1098 -29.73 10.35 -12.56
N GLY A 1099 -28.87 10.10 -11.58
CA GLY A 1099 -27.45 9.83 -11.82
C GLY A 1099 -27.20 8.42 -12.33
N THR A 1100 -26.06 8.22 -12.99
CA THR A 1100 -25.63 6.94 -13.56
C THR A 1100 -25.66 5.79 -12.55
N MET A 1101 -25.19 6.02 -11.32
CA MET A 1101 -25.24 5.01 -10.26
C MET A 1101 -26.70 4.64 -9.89
N GLY A 1102 -27.60 5.63 -9.80
CA GLY A 1102 -29.02 5.40 -9.52
C GLY A 1102 -29.67 4.50 -10.56
N MET A 1103 -29.37 4.71 -11.85
CA MET A 1103 -29.86 3.86 -12.94
C MET A 1103 -29.39 2.40 -12.84
N TRP A 1104 -28.19 2.13 -12.32
CA TRP A 1104 -27.70 0.76 -12.12
C TRP A 1104 -28.40 0.03 -10.97
N LEU A 1105 -28.87 0.79 -9.97
CA LEU A 1105 -29.52 0.30 -8.76
C LEU A 1105 -31.04 0.11 -8.94
N THR A 1106 -31.65 0.79 -9.92
CA THR A 1106 -33.06 0.63 -10.26
C THR A 1106 -33.29 -0.39 -11.36
N ARG A 1107 -32.38 -0.50 -12.35
CA ARG A 1107 -32.56 -1.43 -13.47
C ARG A 1107 -32.36 -2.89 -13.05
N LEU A 1108 -33.40 -3.70 -13.31
CA LEU A 1108 -33.32 -5.14 -13.19
C LEU A 1108 -32.43 -5.72 -14.30
N SER A 1109 -31.20 -6.07 -13.93
CA SER A 1109 -30.22 -6.81 -14.72
C SER A 1109 -30.11 -8.26 -14.20
N ASP A 1110 -29.53 -9.19 -14.96
CA ASP A 1110 -29.51 -10.61 -14.57
C ASP A 1110 -28.68 -10.89 -13.30
N ASP A 1111 -27.67 -10.08 -13.02
CA ASP A 1111 -26.84 -10.12 -11.80
C ASP A 1111 -27.46 -9.35 -10.61
N HIS A 1112 -28.66 -8.77 -10.77
CA HIS A 1112 -29.27 -7.89 -9.77
C HIS A 1112 -30.10 -8.69 -8.75
N GLY A 1113 -29.80 -8.57 -7.45
CA GLY A 1113 -30.47 -9.32 -6.39
C GLY A 1113 -32.00 -9.19 -6.33
N LEU A 1114 -32.57 -8.05 -6.74
CA LEU A 1114 -34.04 -7.88 -6.86
C LEU A 1114 -34.64 -8.50 -8.14
N THR A 1115 -33.84 -8.83 -9.16
CA THR A 1115 -34.29 -9.66 -10.30
C THR A 1115 -34.55 -11.08 -9.81
N ALA A 1116 -33.60 -11.66 -9.05
CA ALA A 1116 -33.77 -12.97 -8.44
C ALA A 1116 -35.03 -13.03 -7.55
N LEU A 1117 -35.24 -12.02 -6.69
CA LEU A 1117 -36.45 -11.88 -5.88
C LEU A 1117 -37.73 -11.85 -6.73
N ALA A 1118 -37.74 -11.08 -7.83
CA ALA A 1118 -38.90 -10.98 -8.73
C ALA A 1118 -39.22 -12.29 -9.46
N LEU A 1119 -38.25 -13.20 -9.62
CA LEU A 1119 -38.44 -14.53 -10.21
C LEU A 1119 -38.97 -15.57 -9.20
N GLU A 1120 -38.95 -15.29 -7.88
CA GLU A 1120 -39.53 -16.16 -6.86
C GLU A 1120 -41.06 -16.25 -6.99
N ASN A 1121 -41.65 -17.42 -6.74
CA ASN A 1121 -43.09 -17.64 -6.84
C ASN A 1121 -43.81 -17.39 -5.50
N GLU A 1122 -44.20 -16.14 -5.25
CA GLU A 1122 -44.90 -15.72 -4.04
C GLU A 1122 -46.08 -14.76 -4.33
N PRO A 1123 -47.02 -14.54 -3.40
CA PRO A 1123 -48.06 -13.52 -3.56
C PRO A 1123 -47.49 -12.09 -3.64
N VAL A 1124 -48.10 -11.23 -4.47
CA VAL A 1124 -47.67 -9.83 -4.67
C VAL A 1124 -47.59 -9.02 -3.37
N ASP A 1125 -48.49 -9.29 -2.42
CA ASP A 1125 -48.50 -8.61 -1.13
C ASP A 1125 -47.33 -9.03 -0.23
N LYS A 1126 -46.79 -10.25 -0.43
CA LYS A 1126 -45.57 -10.75 0.23
C LYS A 1126 -44.31 -10.17 -0.42
N LEU A 1127 -44.28 -10.05 -1.74
CA LEU A 1127 -43.21 -9.35 -2.45
C LEU A 1127 -43.09 -7.89 -1.97
N VAL A 1128 -44.21 -7.19 -1.81
CA VAL A 1128 -44.21 -5.81 -1.26
C VAL A 1128 -43.77 -5.79 0.22
N ASP A 1129 -44.21 -6.73 1.06
CA ASP A 1129 -43.72 -6.84 2.45
C ASP A 1129 -42.19 -7.04 2.49
N ARG A 1130 -41.65 -7.91 1.62
CA ARG A 1130 -40.20 -8.22 1.54
C ARG A 1130 -39.38 -7.05 1.00
N LEU A 1131 -39.85 -6.34 -0.03
CA LEU A 1131 -39.20 -5.11 -0.53
C LEU A 1131 -39.03 -4.08 0.60
N PHE A 1132 -40.07 -3.85 1.39
CA PHE A 1132 -40.02 -2.89 2.50
C PHE A 1132 -39.07 -3.32 3.63
N LEU A 1133 -39.03 -4.61 3.97
CA LEU A 1133 -38.07 -5.13 4.93
C LEU A 1133 -36.62 -5.06 4.43
N ARG A 1134 -36.38 -5.45 3.18
CA ARG A 1134 -35.04 -5.50 2.57
C ARG A 1134 -34.44 -4.12 2.32
N LEU A 1135 -35.24 -3.19 1.82
CA LEU A 1135 -34.79 -1.84 1.46
C LEU A 1135 -34.84 -0.88 2.66
N LEU A 1136 -35.99 -0.80 3.33
CA LEU A 1136 -36.27 0.21 4.35
C LEU A 1136 -36.21 -0.33 5.79
N THR A 1137 -36.06 -1.65 5.97
CA THR A 1137 -36.04 -2.32 7.29
C THR A 1137 -37.27 -1.97 8.13
N ARG A 1138 -38.44 -1.88 7.49
CA ARG A 1138 -39.74 -1.66 8.15
C ARG A 1138 -40.84 -2.39 7.40
N HIS A 1139 -42.03 -2.44 7.97
CA HIS A 1139 -43.22 -2.83 7.22
C HIS A 1139 -43.78 -1.63 6.42
N PRO A 1140 -44.48 -1.87 5.29
CA PRO A 1140 -45.22 -0.82 4.61
C PRO A 1140 -46.42 -0.37 5.47
N SER A 1141 -46.75 0.92 5.41
CA SER A 1141 -48.06 1.41 5.84
C SER A 1141 -49.18 0.81 4.98
N ALA A 1142 -50.43 0.90 5.43
CA ALA A 1142 -51.58 0.40 4.67
C ALA A 1142 -51.68 1.06 3.27
N GLU A 1143 -51.43 2.37 3.18
CA GLU A 1143 -51.46 3.12 1.92
C GLU A 1143 -50.31 2.77 0.98
N GLU A 1144 -49.09 2.61 1.52
CA GLU A 1144 -47.94 2.12 0.74
C GLU A 1144 -48.22 0.72 0.19
N LYS A 1145 -48.70 -0.19 1.06
CA LYS A 1145 -49.00 -1.57 0.66
C LYS A 1145 -50.07 -1.63 -0.42
N GLU A 1146 -51.19 -0.92 -0.26
CA GLU A 1146 -52.25 -0.86 -1.28
C GLU A 1146 -51.71 -0.31 -2.62
N ARG A 1147 -50.95 0.78 -2.57
CA ARG A 1147 -50.38 1.45 -3.75
C ARG A 1147 -49.47 0.52 -4.54
N TYR A 1148 -48.52 -0.13 -3.88
CA TYR A 1148 -47.52 -0.96 -4.54
C TYR A 1148 -48.07 -2.33 -4.96
N VAL A 1149 -48.96 -2.94 -4.16
CA VAL A 1149 -49.66 -4.18 -4.56
C VAL A 1149 -50.53 -3.93 -5.80
N ARG A 1150 -51.27 -2.81 -5.85
CA ARG A 1150 -52.09 -2.44 -7.02
C ARG A 1150 -51.24 -2.27 -8.29
N LEU A 1151 -50.08 -1.63 -8.18
CA LEU A 1151 -49.17 -1.42 -9.31
C LEU A 1151 -48.58 -2.75 -9.81
N LEU A 1152 -48.02 -3.56 -8.90
CA LEU A 1152 -47.32 -4.79 -9.26
C LEU A 1152 -48.24 -5.96 -9.61
N SER A 1153 -49.52 -5.94 -9.22
CA SER A 1153 -50.47 -7.02 -9.56
C SER A 1153 -50.80 -7.10 -11.06
N LYS A 1154 -50.65 -5.98 -11.81
CA LYS A 1154 -50.96 -5.95 -13.24
C LYS A 1154 -49.91 -6.74 -14.03
N GLY A 1155 -50.26 -7.98 -14.41
CA GLY A 1155 -49.40 -8.87 -15.21
C GLY A 1155 -48.43 -9.73 -14.38
N TYR A 1156 -48.58 -9.77 -13.06
CA TYR A 1156 -47.69 -10.51 -12.16
C TYR A 1156 -47.56 -12.00 -12.51
N GLU A 1157 -48.70 -12.67 -12.73
CA GLU A 1157 -48.75 -14.10 -13.07
C GLU A 1157 -48.04 -14.45 -14.38
N GLN A 1158 -47.91 -13.48 -15.30
CA GLN A 1158 -47.24 -13.65 -16.59
C GLN A 1158 -45.84 -13.05 -16.61
N ARG A 1159 -45.34 -12.47 -15.50
CA ARG A 1159 -44.12 -11.64 -15.48
C ARG A 1159 -42.88 -12.41 -15.93
N ILE A 1160 -42.78 -13.70 -15.60
CA ILE A 1160 -41.60 -14.52 -15.91
C ILE A 1160 -41.67 -14.96 -17.38
N ILE A 1161 -40.58 -14.76 -18.11
CA ILE A 1161 -40.39 -15.33 -19.44
C ILE A 1161 -39.77 -16.73 -19.26
N PRO A 1162 -40.45 -17.80 -19.73
CA PRO A 1162 -39.91 -19.16 -19.70
C PRO A 1162 -38.54 -19.22 -20.38
N GLU A 1163 -37.62 -20.01 -19.87
CA GLU A 1163 -36.23 -20.04 -20.35
C GLU A 1163 -36.10 -20.32 -21.85
N ALA A 1164 -36.97 -21.20 -22.39
CA ALA A 1164 -37.05 -21.51 -23.82
C ALA A 1164 -37.61 -20.37 -24.70
N ASP A 1165 -38.30 -19.39 -24.10
CA ASP A 1165 -38.88 -18.21 -24.77
C ASP A 1165 -38.04 -16.94 -24.56
N ARG A 1166 -36.95 -17.02 -23.78
CA ARG A 1166 -36.04 -15.87 -23.57
C ARG A 1166 -35.27 -15.61 -24.85
N GLU A 1167 -35.05 -14.33 -25.15
CA GLU A 1167 -34.08 -13.90 -26.16
C GLU A 1167 -32.68 -14.26 -25.67
N THR A 1168 -32.25 -15.51 -25.89
CA THR A 1168 -30.82 -15.83 -25.94
C THR A 1168 -30.18 -14.89 -26.95
N ASP A 1169 -29.00 -14.35 -26.70
CA ASP A 1169 -28.25 -13.53 -27.66
C ASP A 1169 -27.91 -14.37 -28.92
N THR A 1170 -28.87 -14.46 -29.85
CA THR A 1170 -28.76 -15.21 -31.11
C THR A 1170 -28.00 -14.40 -32.14
N GLU A 1171 -26.80 -13.96 -31.76
CA GLU A 1171 -25.64 -13.74 -32.62
C GLU A 1171 -24.42 -13.51 -31.73
N SER A 1172 -24.05 -14.55 -30.95
CA SER A 1172 -22.71 -14.65 -30.39
C SER A 1172 -21.70 -14.80 -31.53
N GLY A 1173 -21.29 -13.68 -32.11
CA GLY A 1173 -20.09 -13.60 -32.94
C GLY A 1173 -18.86 -14.11 -32.16
N PRO A 1174 -17.71 -14.30 -32.84
CA PRO A 1174 -16.49 -14.69 -32.17
C PRO A 1174 -16.21 -13.74 -30.99
N ARG A 1175 -15.94 -14.30 -29.82
CA ARG A 1175 -15.78 -13.56 -28.58
C ARG A 1175 -14.64 -12.54 -28.74
N VAL A 1176 -14.88 -11.28 -28.39
CA VAL A 1176 -13.91 -10.20 -28.59
C VAL A 1176 -13.21 -9.88 -27.26
N PRO A 1177 -11.88 -9.73 -27.22
CA PRO A 1177 -11.18 -9.30 -26.01
C PRO A 1177 -11.61 -7.88 -25.59
N VAL A 1178 -11.92 -7.71 -24.30
CA VAL A 1178 -12.27 -6.40 -23.73
C VAL A 1178 -11.02 -5.52 -23.72
N LYS A 1179 -10.95 -4.57 -24.66
CA LYS A 1179 -9.78 -3.70 -24.80
C LYS A 1179 -9.61 -2.76 -23.60
N PHE A 1180 -8.38 -2.51 -23.19
CA PHE A 1180 -8.02 -1.56 -22.13
C PHE A 1180 -7.18 -0.40 -22.66
N VAL A 1181 -7.28 0.72 -21.95
CA VAL A 1181 -6.32 1.81 -22.03
C VAL A 1181 -5.52 1.79 -20.73
N SER A 1182 -4.21 1.99 -20.84
CA SER A 1182 -3.28 2.13 -19.72
C SER A 1182 -2.28 3.22 -20.05
N TRP A 1183 -1.43 3.60 -19.10
CA TRP A 1183 -0.39 4.59 -19.30
C TRP A 1183 0.50 4.29 -20.53
N SER A 1184 0.71 3.03 -20.91
CA SER A 1184 1.51 2.66 -22.08
C SER A 1184 0.92 3.03 -23.44
N ASN A 1185 -0.41 3.14 -23.59
CA ASN A 1185 -1.09 3.31 -24.88
C ASN A 1185 -2.08 4.50 -24.95
N HIS A 1186 -2.17 5.29 -23.88
CA HIS A 1186 -3.16 6.37 -23.76
C HIS A 1186 -3.03 7.54 -24.76
N LEU A 1187 -1.91 7.65 -25.51
CA LEU A 1187 -1.73 8.66 -26.56
C LEU A 1187 -2.08 8.14 -27.96
N ASP A 1188 -2.46 6.87 -28.10
CA ASP A 1188 -2.93 6.31 -29.38
C ASP A 1188 -4.33 6.85 -29.72
N GLY A 1189 -4.58 7.12 -31.01
CA GLY A 1189 -5.83 7.73 -31.47
C GLY A 1189 -7.10 6.97 -31.03
N PRO A 1190 -7.16 5.63 -31.20
CA PRO A 1190 -8.27 4.79 -30.74
C PRO A 1190 -8.49 4.78 -29.23
N ALA A 1191 -7.51 5.15 -28.39
CA ALA A 1191 -7.67 5.13 -26.93
C ALA A 1191 -8.76 6.10 -26.45
N ASN A 1192 -8.91 7.26 -27.11
CA ASN A 1192 -9.97 8.22 -26.81
C ASN A 1192 -11.36 7.68 -27.21
N LEU A 1193 -11.46 6.96 -28.33
CA LEU A 1193 -12.72 6.36 -28.78
C LEU A 1193 -13.18 5.26 -27.81
N LEU A 1194 -12.25 4.41 -27.37
CA LEU A 1194 -12.51 3.37 -26.38
C LEU A 1194 -12.90 3.94 -25.01
N ALA A 1195 -12.32 5.08 -24.59
CA ALA A 1195 -12.72 5.77 -23.37
C ALA A 1195 -14.13 6.36 -23.48
N GLN A 1196 -14.49 6.95 -24.62
CA GLN A 1196 -15.86 7.42 -24.90
C GLN A 1196 -16.88 6.27 -24.93
N GLU A 1197 -16.51 5.12 -25.50
CA GLU A 1197 -17.33 3.92 -25.52
C GLU A 1197 -17.58 3.40 -24.09
N LYS A 1198 -16.53 3.31 -23.26
CA LYS A 1198 -16.65 2.91 -21.84
C LYS A 1198 -17.48 3.91 -21.02
N GLU A 1199 -17.37 5.20 -21.31
CA GLU A 1199 -18.23 6.20 -20.69
C GLU A 1199 -19.71 6.03 -21.11
N ALA A 1200 -19.97 5.75 -22.38
CA ALA A 1200 -21.33 5.45 -22.87
C ALA A 1200 -21.89 4.16 -22.25
N GLN A 1201 -21.10 3.09 -22.16
CA GLN A 1201 -21.45 1.83 -21.48
C GLN A 1201 -21.71 2.05 -19.98
N SER A 1202 -20.86 2.83 -19.29
CA SER A 1202 -21.06 3.22 -17.89
C SER A 1202 -22.41 3.93 -17.70
N ARG A 1203 -22.72 4.94 -18.52
CA ARG A 1203 -23.99 5.66 -18.50
C ARG A 1203 -25.19 4.79 -18.87
N ALA A 1204 -25.03 3.86 -19.80
CA ALA A 1204 -26.07 2.92 -20.20
C ALA A 1204 -26.40 1.94 -19.06
N GLY A 1205 -25.41 1.51 -18.29
CA GLY A 1205 -25.54 0.44 -17.29
C GLY A 1205 -25.71 -0.94 -17.95
N ASP A 1206 -25.74 -1.97 -17.10
CA ASP A 1206 -25.88 -3.36 -17.56
C ASP A 1206 -27.25 -3.57 -18.26
N PRO A 1207 -27.37 -4.49 -19.24
CA PRO A 1207 -28.61 -4.68 -19.98
C PRO A 1207 -29.76 -5.11 -19.05
N PRO A 1208 -31.01 -4.70 -19.33
CA PRO A 1208 -32.16 -5.22 -18.58
C PRO A 1208 -32.33 -6.72 -18.80
N THR A 1209 -32.73 -7.43 -17.76
CA THR A 1209 -32.99 -8.88 -17.81
C THR A 1209 -34.02 -9.26 -18.89
N ASN A 1210 -33.71 -10.33 -19.62
CA ASN A 1210 -34.65 -10.97 -20.56
C ASN A 1210 -35.56 -12.01 -19.87
N ALA A 1211 -35.36 -12.28 -18.57
CA ALA A 1211 -36.14 -13.25 -17.81
C ALA A 1211 -37.50 -12.71 -17.34
N ILE A 1212 -37.72 -11.39 -17.46
CA ILE A 1212 -38.92 -10.70 -16.97
C ILE A 1212 -39.54 -9.84 -18.09
N ARG A 1213 -40.85 -9.95 -18.30
CA ARG A 1213 -41.59 -9.20 -19.32
C ARG A 1213 -41.39 -7.68 -19.16
N PRO A 1214 -41.02 -6.94 -20.23
CA PRO A 1214 -40.69 -5.52 -20.15
C PRO A 1214 -41.74 -4.64 -19.44
N GLU A 1215 -43.03 -4.83 -19.70
CA GLU A 1215 -44.10 -4.04 -19.06
C GLU A 1215 -44.13 -4.22 -17.53
N TRP A 1216 -43.96 -5.46 -17.04
CA TRP A 1216 -43.97 -5.72 -15.60
C TRP A 1216 -42.63 -5.32 -14.96
N ARG A 1217 -41.51 -5.56 -15.65
CA ARG A 1217 -40.17 -5.10 -15.25
C ARG A 1217 -40.18 -3.59 -15.01
N GLN A 1218 -40.70 -2.79 -15.96
CA GLN A 1218 -40.78 -1.33 -15.81
C GLN A 1218 -41.59 -0.90 -14.58
N ASN A 1219 -42.78 -1.49 -14.34
CA ASN A 1219 -43.55 -1.19 -13.13
C ASN A 1219 -42.77 -1.52 -11.84
N PHE A 1220 -41.96 -2.58 -11.84
CA PHE A 1220 -41.11 -2.93 -10.70
C PHE A 1220 -39.93 -1.96 -10.54
N GLU A 1221 -39.26 -1.58 -11.63
CA GLU A 1221 -38.20 -0.57 -11.64
C GLU A 1221 -38.70 0.80 -11.14
N ASP A 1222 -39.94 1.19 -11.44
CA ASP A 1222 -40.61 2.39 -10.90
C ASP A 1222 -40.83 2.28 -9.38
N VAL A 1223 -41.20 1.10 -8.86
CA VAL A 1223 -41.28 0.84 -7.40
C VAL A 1223 -39.90 0.97 -6.76
N LEU A 1224 -38.87 0.37 -7.36
CA LEU A 1224 -37.50 0.47 -6.86
C LEU A 1224 -37.03 1.92 -6.86
N TRP A 1225 -37.24 2.66 -7.96
CA TRP A 1225 -36.89 4.08 -8.04
C TRP A 1225 -37.55 4.90 -6.93
N ALA A 1226 -38.85 4.68 -6.67
CA ALA A 1226 -39.55 5.37 -5.60
C ALA A 1226 -39.00 5.01 -4.20
N MET A 1227 -38.68 3.74 -3.96
CA MET A 1227 -38.17 3.26 -2.67
C MET A 1227 -36.70 3.65 -2.42
N LEU A 1228 -35.86 3.72 -3.45
CA LEU A 1228 -34.45 4.13 -3.33
C LEU A 1228 -34.27 5.64 -3.19
N ASN A 1229 -35.30 6.44 -3.51
CA ASN A 1229 -35.34 7.89 -3.28
C ASN A 1229 -36.09 8.28 -1.99
N ALA A 1230 -36.40 7.31 -1.11
CA ALA A 1230 -37.04 7.56 0.18
C ALA A 1230 -36.07 8.25 1.18
N PRO A 1231 -36.54 9.14 2.09
CA PRO A 1231 -35.70 9.82 3.07
C PRO A 1231 -34.89 8.88 3.99
N GLU A 1232 -35.36 7.66 4.23
CA GLU A 1232 -34.69 6.64 5.04
C GLU A 1232 -33.31 6.18 4.49
N TRP A 1233 -32.94 6.59 3.27
CA TRP A 1233 -31.59 6.41 2.70
C TRP A 1233 -30.60 7.53 3.01
N VAL A 1234 -31.05 8.60 3.66
CA VAL A 1234 -30.22 9.75 4.03
C VAL A 1234 -30.01 9.82 5.54
N TYR A 1235 -30.87 9.21 6.34
CA TYR A 1235 -30.85 9.29 7.81
C TYR A 1235 -30.78 7.91 8.49
N THR A 1236 -30.11 7.83 9.64
CA THR A 1236 -30.31 6.75 10.59
C THR A 1236 -31.67 6.94 11.28
N PRO A 1237 -32.49 5.88 11.42
CA PRO A 1237 -33.63 5.92 12.32
C PRO A 1237 -33.18 5.94 13.79
#